data_AF-A0A954I5R3-F1
#
_entry.id   AF-A0A954I5R3-F1
#
_cell.length_a   1.000
_cell.length_b   1.000
_cell.length_c   1.000
_cell.angle_alpha   90.00
_cell.angle_beta   90.00
_cell.angle_gamma   90.00
#
_symmetry.space_group_name_H-M   'P 1'
#
loop_
_entity.id
_entity.type
_entity.pdbx_description
1 polymer ?
#
loop_
_entity_poly.entity_id
_entity_poly.type
_entity_poly.pdbx_seq_one_letter_code
_entity_poly.pdbx_strand_id
1 'polypeptide(L)'
;MKTVRNLILRAMGRETSTSSIKTDAVLCRPRRRRSRVACLLAAAAVAWSGQSADAQGPAMMFGRSPFNAPSGAATESVTSNRQGFGMQFRGGHSTGPTAGRVDSVSYVSLMPHINMGNGMLFGDSRLAFANQDGMVYTFGGGYRHFIPEYDVVAGANGYFDNDNMTGATFRQWSVGAELLAHRWEARGNIYHTMGDTSELVGRRIDQTSAAFVGNNITFTRIDTFAEALQGFDAELGLLLPGDLAERFDVRAFGGGYYYKGENISQFAGWSSRLQADIAQWLELGLKVTDDQIYNTTVSFTATVHFGGFQSQEHVRRSAIQRFREPVRRSLNVAATTSDTLIPGQTAINPATNLPYNIVHVNSNDAIGPFLGTVEDPFNSLSTGLASGADVVFVHAGSQFNALPDNIVVLNPDQQLLGEGRITTTSSSRIVSNIIQVSQVGDLTLPSSPTFLASGLTASRPIISGTAGNAVTLADNSQLSGFILDTPTGIGVFSNGASGSIINDTLISNAGGAGILLQNTVGTTTITNTIIDSAVGPAFHVDGGAGQISMTSTSTLEDPAYGAIFNSSQEAILIENMAGGSITMVGTTVDDTGGAGVLIQNNAGSATLDNLNLVGSTSTGISILNSSGTYTFRNSLRTNTSIDGATNQGILIDGLGATGRVTFQDVVIDNRNAEGIDIRNLAGTVQFSGNVTTTAPAGGLGAAIGVSNSLATGAVTFSDVVSLTGSNENGVLFSGNAAGSSVTFANSLIVNSPTTEGILITADASSAAFRSGVAINQRTAQGISIQNSTGNYGFIGNTTIANTLLAASPAIDIQNSEANVTFATATLQNAIGVPGTGAGVHLQNNIAGANNTALITFNALNVVSSGGPSLFGLDNTNLVINDGTLLSTGAAAVDLENTGIDVQFESVSALGSPDYGIRLVNTNFTGFKTFTVTGDLVQATFGSGGTIQGSGISGVQMENA
;
A
#
# COMPACT_ATOMS: atom_id res chain seq x y z
N MET A 1 36.67 19.81 -11.50
CA MET A 1 35.69 18.83 -12.04
C MET A 1 34.77 18.22 -10.98
N LYS A 2 35.22 17.81 -9.78
CA LYS A 2 34.33 17.24 -8.73
C LYS A 2 33.30 18.23 -8.15
N THR A 3 33.61 19.54 -8.10
CA THR A 3 32.73 20.56 -7.49
C THR A 3 31.57 21.00 -8.40
N VAL A 4 31.73 20.92 -9.73
CA VAL A 4 30.67 21.24 -10.72
C VAL A 4 29.66 20.09 -10.84
N ARG A 5 30.12 18.83 -10.68
CA ARG A 5 29.25 17.64 -10.64
C ARG A 5 28.25 17.70 -9.48
N ASN A 6 28.66 18.23 -8.32
CA ASN A 6 27.80 18.36 -7.14
C ASN A 6 26.82 19.54 -7.21
N LEU A 7 27.11 20.58 -8.02
CA LEU A 7 26.20 21.72 -8.20
C LEU A 7 25.03 21.35 -9.13
N ILE A 8 25.30 20.57 -10.18
CA ILE A 8 24.28 20.07 -11.13
C ILE A 8 23.37 19.03 -10.45
N LEU A 9 23.94 18.13 -9.62
CA LEU A 9 23.13 17.15 -8.85
C LEU A 9 22.26 17.78 -7.75
N ARG A 10 22.65 18.95 -7.20
CA ARG A 10 21.83 19.67 -6.20
C ARG A 10 20.71 20.51 -6.82
N ALA A 11 20.90 21.05 -8.02
CA ALA A 11 19.86 21.78 -8.75
C ALA A 11 18.74 20.85 -9.25
N MET A 12 19.07 19.59 -9.54
CA MET A 12 18.09 18.57 -9.99
C MET A 12 17.23 17.96 -8.86
N GLY A 13 17.40 18.37 -7.60
CA GLY A 13 16.85 17.66 -6.44
C GLY A 13 16.03 18.48 -5.44
N ARG A 14 15.62 19.72 -5.77
CA ARG A 14 14.88 20.57 -4.82
C ARG A 14 13.79 21.39 -5.52
N GLU A 15 12.60 20.82 -5.65
CA GLU A 15 11.37 21.61 -5.81
C GLU A 15 10.69 21.69 -4.45
N THR A 16 10.59 22.91 -3.93
CA THR A 16 9.77 23.27 -2.77
C THR A 16 8.33 23.45 -3.22
N SER A 17 7.41 22.70 -2.62
CA SER A 17 5.98 22.86 -2.78
C SER A 17 5.48 24.12 -2.06
N THR A 18 4.68 24.93 -2.76
CA THR A 18 3.72 25.86 -2.16
C THR A 18 2.44 25.85 -3.01
N SER A 19 1.31 25.67 -2.33
CA SER A 19 -0.08 25.61 -2.79
C SER A 19 -0.50 26.88 -3.57
N SER A 20 -1.55 26.93 -4.41
CA SER A 20 -2.89 26.33 -4.35
C SER A 20 -3.58 26.36 -5.73
N ILE A 21 -4.41 25.36 -6.05
CA ILE A 21 -5.81 25.45 -6.53
C ILE A 21 -6.26 24.01 -6.87
N LYS A 22 -7.40 23.61 -6.30
CA LYS A 22 -8.01 22.27 -6.46
C LYS A 22 -8.57 22.10 -7.88
N THR A 23 -8.24 20.99 -8.52
CA THR A 23 -9.14 20.29 -9.45
C THR A 23 -8.64 18.85 -9.59
N ASP A 24 -9.51 17.89 -9.26
CA ASP A 24 -9.22 16.47 -9.22
C ASP A 24 -8.98 15.92 -10.64
N ALA A 25 -7.81 15.32 -10.86
CA ALA A 25 -7.53 14.49 -12.02
C ALA A 25 -6.90 13.17 -11.55
N VAL A 26 -7.65 12.09 -11.82
CA VAL A 26 -7.34 10.70 -11.47
C VAL A 26 -6.03 10.25 -12.15
N LEU A 27 -5.09 9.78 -11.33
CA LEU A 27 -3.75 9.33 -11.70
C LEU A 27 -3.76 8.00 -12.47
N CYS A 28 -3.44 8.04 -13.77
CA CYS A 28 -2.88 6.89 -14.47
C CYS A 28 -1.33 6.94 -14.40
N ARG A 29 -0.70 5.90 -13.86
CA ARG A 29 0.76 5.80 -13.64
C ARG A 29 1.55 5.70 -14.97
N PRO A 30 2.63 6.49 -15.19
CA PRO A 30 3.60 6.18 -16.24
C PRO A 30 4.84 5.42 -15.71
N ARG A 31 5.30 4.48 -16.53
CA ARG A 31 6.45 3.58 -16.32
C ARG A 31 7.78 4.35 -16.20
N ARG A 32 8.38 4.33 -15.00
CA ARG A 32 9.70 4.89 -14.63
C ARG A 32 10.96 4.30 -15.32
N ARG A 33 10.85 3.55 -16.44
CA ARG A 33 12.01 2.80 -16.99
C ARG A 33 12.81 3.50 -18.09
N ARG A 34 12.32 4.58 -18.73
CA ARG A 34 13.00 5.21 -19.88
C ARG A 34 13.93 6.39 -19.54
N SER A 35 13.76 7.05 -18.39
CA SER A 35 14.63 8.18 -17.97
C SER A 35 16.10 7.77 -17.72
N ARG A 36 16.36 6.49 -17.42
CA ARG A 36 17.73 5.96 -17.27
C ARG A 36 18.46 5.78 -18.60
N VAL A 37 17.76 5.59 -19.71
CA VAL A 37 18.36 5.36 -21.05
C VAL A 37 18.86 6.68 -21.66
N ALA A 38 18.14 7.78 -21.45
CA ALA A 38 18.59 9.12 -21.87
C ALA A 38 19.87 9.57 -21.12
N CYS A 39 19.97 9.27 -19.82
CA CYS A 39 21.20 9.49 -19.03
C CYS A 39 22.38 8.61 -19.49
N LEU A 40 22.11 7.38 -19.94
CA LEU A 40 23.14 6.44 -20.41
C LEU A 40 23.69 6.80 -21.79
N LEU A 41 22.87 7.33 -22.71
CA LEU A 41 23.31 7.79 -24.03
C LEU A 41 24.14 9.09 -23.96
N ALA A 42 23.77 10.02 -23.06
CA ALA A 42 24.58 11.21 -22.78
C ALA A 42 25.93 10.85 -22.13
N ALA A 43 26.01 9.78 -21.33
CA ALA A 43 27.26 9.28 -20.77
C ALA A 43 28.09 8.45 -21.79
N ALA A 44 27.44 7.72 -22.70
CA ALA A 44 28.11 6.91 -23.73
C ALA A 44 28.79 7.76 -24.81
N ALA A 45 28.22 8.92 -25.18
CA ALA A 45 28.86 9.87 -26.09
C ALA A 45 30.16 10.47 -25.51
N VAL A 46 30.31 10.48 -24.18
CA VAL A 46 31.54 10.90 -23.50
C VAL A 46 32.57 9.75 -23.45
N ALA A 47 32.14 8.49 -23.50
CA ALA A 47 33.01 7.32 -23.42
C ALA A 47 33.65 6.89 -24.77
N TRP A 48 33.10 7.32 -25.91
CA TRP A 48 33.59 6.97 -27.26
C TRP A 48 34.66 7.91 -27.84
N SER A 49 35.32 8.70 -27.00
CA SER A 49 36.47 9.55 -27.42
C SER A 49 37.80 9.17 -26.78
N GLY A 50 37.84 8.07 -26.02
CA GLY A 50 39.04 7.64 -25.30
C GLY A 50 39.44 6.22 -25.66
N GLN A 51 40.09 6.02 -26.82
CA GLN A 51 41.27 5.16 -26.99
C GLN A 51 41.66 4.99 -28.47
N SER A 52 42.97 4.93 -28.69
CA SER A 52 43.73 4.62 -29.91
C SER A 52 43.96 5.76 -30.92
N ALA A 53 45.16 6.37 -30.82
CA ALA A 53 46.14 6.34 -31.91
C ALA A 53 47.43 7.08 -31.45
N ASP A 54 48.35 6.34 -30.84
CA ASP A 54 49.76 6.73 -30.77
C ASP A 54 50.50 6.11 -31.97
N ALA A 55 51.22 6.97 -32.69
CA ALA A 55 52.36 6.76 -33.58
C ALA A 55 52.33 5.64 -34.66
N GLN A 56 52.23 6.05 -35.93
CA GLN A 56 53.32 5.96 -36.92
C GLN A 56 52.92 6.68 -38.23
N GLY A 57 53.80 7.56 -38.75
CA GLY A 57 53.59 8.32 -40.01
C GLY A 57 53.70 7.45 -41.28
N PRO A 58 53.37 7.99 -42.48
CA PRO A 58 54.05 9.19 -42.98
C PRO A 58 53.16 10.29 -43.62
N ALA A 59 53.61 11.53 -43.40
CA ALA A 59 53.61 12.69 -44.29
C ALA A 59 52.41 12.99 -45.21
N MET A 60 51.65 14.03 -44.86
CA MET A 60 51.44 15.18 -45.75
C MET A 60 51.68 16.48 -44.97
N MET A 61 52.77 17.17 -45.33
CA MET A 61 53.23 18.42 -44.72
C MET A 61 52.32 19.59 -45.11
N PHE A 62 51.93 20.42 -44.15
CA PHE A 62 51.76 21.86 -44.38
C PHE A 62 52.39 22.65 -43.22
N GLY A 63 53.61 23.13 -43.50
CA GLY A 63 54.17 24.42 -43.10
C GLY A 63 54.14 24.82 -41.62
N ARG A 64 55.20 24.44 -40.88
CA ARG A 64 55.70 25.23 -39.75
C ARG A 64 56.99 25.94 -40.17
N SER A 65 57.14 27.22 -39.87
CA SER A 65 58.41 27.82 -39.41
C SER A 65 58.14 29.23 -38.82
N PRO A 66 59.08 29.85 -38.09
CA PRO A 66 59.34 29.60 -36.67
C PRO A 66 59.25 30.89 -35.82
N PHE A 67 58.83 30.79 -34.56
CA PHE A 67 58.95 31.94 -33.64
C PHE A 67 60.35 32.03 -33.04
N ASN A 68 61.05 33.10 -33.38
CA ASN A 68 61.98 33.79 -32.48
C ASN A 68 61.70 35.31 -32.61
N ALA A 69 60.67 35.82 -31.93
CA ALA A 69 60.50 37.22 -31.52
C ALA A 69 59.17 37.39 -30.74
N PRO A 70 59.13 38.15 -29.63
CA PRO A 70 57.91 38.42 -28.88
C PRO A 70 57.19 39.66 -29.45
N SER A 71 55.90 39.56 -29.78
CA SER A 71 54.99 40.71 -29.79
C SER A 71 53.55 40.28 -30.05
N GLY A 72 52.64 40.69 -29.17
CA GLY A 72 51.21 40.56 -29.39
C GLY A 72 50.72 41.38 -30.59
N ALA A 73 49.73 40.83 -31.31
CA ALA A 73 48.83 41.59 -32.16
C ALA A 73 47.54 40.78 -32.38
N ALA A 74 46.39 41.44 -32.33
CA ALA A 74 45.05 40.88 -32.57
C ALA A 74 44.89 40.18 -33.94
N THR A 75 45.88 40.31 -34.83
CA THR A 75 45.95 39.79 -36.19
C THR A 75 45.96 38.26 -36.27
N GLU A 76 46.54 37.54 -35.29
CA GLU A 76 46.59 36.06 -35.31
C GLU A 76 45.23 35.39 -35.05
N SER A 77 44.32 36.07 -34.34
CA SER A 77 42.95 35.57 -34.10
C SER A 77 42.03 35.72 -35.32
N VAL A 78 42.32 36.69 -36.20
CA VAL A 78 41.55 36.97 -37.41
C VAL A 78 41.94 35.99 -38.53
N THR A 79 43.21 35.62 -38.65
CA THR A 79 43.68 34.65 -39.68
C THR A 79 43.10 33.25 -39.47
N SER A 80 42.94 32.79 -38.22
CA SER A 80 42.29 31.51 -37.86
C SER A 80 40.79 31.45 -38.22
N ASN A 81 40.10 32.60 -38.34
CA ASN A 81 38.68 32.66 -38.69
C ASN A 81 38.43 32.83 -40.20
N ARG A 82 39.46 33.07 -41.01
CA ARG A 82 39.30 33.35 -42.45
C ARG A 82 39.50 32.13 -43.34
N GLN A 83 40.17 31.08 -42.89
CA GLN A 83 40.41 29.89 -43.71
C GLN A 83 40.35 28.60 -42.89
N GLY A 84 39.74 27.56 -43.46
CA GLY A 84 39.79 26.19 -42.93
C GLY A 84 38.43 25.57 -42.63
N PHE A 85 38.43 24.23 -42.51
CA PHE A 85 37.30 23.44 -42.05
C PHE A 85 37.32 23.32 -40.53
N GLY A 86 36.15 23.37 -39.90
CA GLY A 86 35.97 23.17 -38.48
C GLY A 86 34.65 22.49 -38.15
N MET A 87 34.53 22.00 -36.93
CA MET A 87 33.33 21.33 -36.43
C MET A 87 33.08 21.77 -35.00
N GLN A 88 31.83 22.04 -34.66
CA GLN A 88 31.43 22.42 -33.30
C GLN A 88 30.36 21.49 -32.76
N PHE A 89 30.51 21.14 -31.49
CA PHE A 89 29.53 20.34 -30.75
C PHE A 89 28.97 21.14 -29.60
N ARG A 90 27.65 21.05 -29.39
CA ARG A 90 26.95 21.71 -28.29
C ARG A 90 25.99 20.73 -27.64
N GLY A 91 25.82 20.86 -26.33
CA GLY A 91 24.80 20.16 -25.57
C GLY A 91 24.14 21.12 -24.59
N GLY A 92 22.82 21.15 -24.51
CA GLY A 92 22.12 22.11 -23.67
C GLY A 92 20.80 21.60 -23.12
N HIS A 93 20.27 22.32 -22.15
CA HIS A 93 18.96 22.10 -21.56
C HIS A 93 18.21 23.42 -21.44
N SER A 94 16.95 23.43 -21.85
CA SER A 94 16.03 24.57 -21.72
C SER A 94 14.83 24.15 -20.88
N THR A 95 14.71 24.73 -19.70
CA THR A 95 13.62 24.46 -18.75
C THR A 95 12.58 25.59 -18.74
N GLY A 96 11.35 25.26 -18.41
CA GLY A 96 10.21 26.18 -18.41
C GLY A 96 9.55 26.35 -19.79
N PRO A 97 8.29 26.81 -19.82
CA PRO A 97 7.56 27.05 -21.05
C PRO A 97 8.09 28.30 -21.80
N THR A 98 7.86 28.34 -23.10
CA THR A 98 8.06 29.50 -23.98
C THR A 98 6.95 29.48 -25.03
N ALA A 99 6.73 30.60 -25.74
CA ALA A 99 5.87 30.60 -26.93
C ALA A 99 6.24 29.43 -27.87
N GLY A 100 5.26 28.58 -28.19
CA GLY A 100 5.44 27.40 -29.05
C GLY A 100 5.88 26.11 -28.35
N ARG A 101 6.12 26.12 -27.03
CA ARG A 101 6.60 24.93 -26.28
C ARG A 101 6.27 25.00 -24.79
N VAL A 102 5.55 24.00 -24.30
CA VAL A 102 5.19 23.89 -22.88
C VAL A 102 6.15 23.03 -22.06
N ASP A 103 6.79 22.02 -22.65
CA ASP A 103 7.70 21.12 -21.93
C ASP A 103 9.18 21.52 -22.04
N SER A 104 9.97 21.13 -21.04
CA SER A 104 11.42 21.34 -21.01
C SER A 104 12.15 20.39 -21.96
N VAL A 105 13.26 20.84 -22.54
CA VAL A 105 13.95 20.10 -23.62
C VAL A 105 15.46 20.04 -23.38
N SER A 106 16.03 18.86 -23.57
CA SER A 106 17.48 18.65 -23.65
C SER A 106 17.88 18.42 -25.10
N TYR A 107 18.99 19.02 -25.56
CA TYR A 107 19.40 18.92 -26.95
C TYR A 107 20.90 18.76 -27.12
N VAL A 108 21.28 18.17 -28.25
CA VAL A 108 22.66 18.11 -28.77
C VAL A 108 22.68 18.67 -30.19
N SER A 109 23.74 19.39 -30.54
CA SER A 109 23.91 19.99 -31.87
C SER A 109 25.33 19.82 -32.39
N LEU A 110 25.42 19.65 -33.71
CA LEU A 110 26.64 19.48 -34.48
C LEU A 110 26.64 20.48 -35.64
N MET A 111 27.69 21.31 -35.72
CA MET A 111 27.83 22.36 -36.72
C MET A 111 29.19 22.28 -37.45
N PRO A 112 29.30 21.52 -38.56
CA PRO A 112 30.45 21.60 -39.46
C PRO A 112 30.44 22.93 -40.22
N HIS A 113 31.62 23.53 -40.45
CA HIS A 113 31.74 24.80 -41.18
C HIS A 113 33.07 24.90 -41.95
N ILE A 114 33.09 25.75 -42.97
CA ILE A 114 34.26 26.09 -43.79
C ILE A 114 34.35 27.61 -43.90
N ASN A 115 35.48 28.18 -43.48
CA ASN A 115 35.79 29.60 -43.65
C ASN A 115 36.53 29.83 -44.97
N MET A 116 36.11 30.84 -45.73
CA MET A 116 36.62 31.21 -47.05
C MET A 116 36.78 32.74 -47.16
N GLY A 117 37.93 33.26 -46.73
CA GLY A 117 38.18 34.69 -46.67
C GLY A 117 37.24 35.37 -45.67
N ASN A 118 36.40 36.27 -46.17
CA ASN A 118 35.37 36.94 -45.38
C ASN A 118 34.03 36.16 -45.36
N GLY A 119 33.96 34.95 -45.90
CA GLY A 119 32.76 34.11 -45.87
C GLY A 119 32.90 32.89 -44.96
N MET A 120 31.79 32.37 -44.44
CA MET A 120 31.71 31.06 -43.81
C MET A 120 30.45 30.33 -44.27
N LEU A 121 30.62 29.13 -44.81
CA LEU A 121 29.52 28.18 -45.04
C LEU A 121 29.43 27.23 -43.85
N PHE A 122 28.24 26.91 -43.38
CA PHE A 122 28.04 25.97 -42.29
C PHE A 122 26.83 25.06 -42.51
N GLY A 123 26.93 23.83 -42.00
CA GLY A 123 25.78 22.97 -41.72
C GLY A 123 25.49 23.00 -40.22
N ASP A 124 24.26 22.69 -39.83
CA ASP A 124 23.83 22.61 -38.44
C ASP A 124 22.74 21.53 -38.30
N SER A 125 23.00 20.56 -37.44
CA SER A 125 22.09 19.48 -37.10
C SER A 125 21.83 19.48 -35.61
N ARG A 126 20.57 19.36 -35.19
CA ARG A 126 20.18 19.32 -33.78
C ARG A 126 19.23 18.16 -33.52
N LEU A 127 19.44 17.49 -32.39
CA LEU A 127 18.53 16.48 -31.85
C LEU A 127 18.12 16.92 -30.45
N ALA A 128 16.83 16.92 -30.17
CA ALA A 128 16.23 17.41 -28.94
C ALA A 128 15.21 16.40 -28.39
N PHE A 129 15.13 16.29 -27.08
CA PHE A 129 14.26 15.36 -26.36
C PHE A 129 13.50 16.13 -25.27
N ALA A 130 12.18 15.96 -25.25
CA ALA A 130 11.31 16.51 -24.21
C ALA A 130 11.35 15.64 -22.94
N ASN A 131 11.01 16.21 -21.79
CA ASN A 131 11.02 15.50 -20.51
C ASN A 131 9.82 14.55 -20.36
N GLN A 132 8.68 14.90 -20.94
CA GLN A 132 7.40 14.18 -20.85
C GLN A 132 7.14 13.23 -22.02
N ASP A 133 8.16 12.93 -22.82
CA ASP A 133 8.15 12.17 -24.10
C ASP A 133 8.08 13.08 -25.34
N GLY A 134 8.62 12.60 -26.47
CA GLY A 134 8.73 13.37 -27.72
C GLY A 134 10.14 13.76 -28.11
N MET A 135 10.37 13.84 -29.43
CA MET A 135 11.68 14.10 -30.04
C MET A 135 11.55 15.16 -31.12
N VAL A 136 12.54 16.03 -31.19
CA VAL A 136 12.71 16.98 -32.29
C VAL A 136 14.04 16.71 -32.97
N TYR A 137 14.04 16.70 -34.29
CA TYR A 137 15.27 16.78 -35.06
C TYR A 137 15.18 17.91 -36.09
N THR A 138 16.31 18.57 -36.25
CA THR A 138 16.46 19.73 -37.13
C THR A 138 17.72 19.55 -37.95
N PHE A 139 17.63 19.81 -39.26
CA PHE A 139 18.78 19.84 -40.16
C PHE A 139 18.74 21.10 -41.02
N GLY A 140 19.86 21.79 -41.14
CA GLY A 140 19.96 22.97 -41.96
C GLY A 140 21.39 23.46 -42.12
N GLY A 141 21.51 24.70 -42.55
CA GLY A 141 22.79 25.34 -42.77
C GLY A 141 22.62 26.78 -43.24
N GLY A 142 23.74 27.45 -43.47
CA GLY A 142 23.72 28.84 -43.89
C GLY A 142 25.07 29.36 -44.35
N TYR A 143 25.06 30.63 -44.72
CA TYR A 143 26.23 31.39 -45.12
C TYR A 143 26.32 32.68 -44.32
N ARG A 144 27.51 33.01 -43.81
CA ARG A 144 27.83 34.24 -43.08
C ARG A 144 28.93 34.99 -43.83
N HIS A 145 28.78 36.30 -44.00
CA HIS A 145 29.75 37.17 -44.64
C HIS A 145 30.14 38.32 -43.71
N PHE A 146 31.44 38.46 -43.43
CA PHE A 146 32.00 39.54 -42.66
C PHE A 146 32.29 40.74 -43.55
N ILE A 147 31.76 41.90 -43.18
CA ILE A 147 31.93 43.18 -43.86
C ILE A 147 32.90 44.03 -43.03
N PRO A 148 34.19 44.09 -43.38
CA PRO A 148 35.22 44.71 -42.55
C PRO A 148 34.98 46.20 -42.30
N GLU A 149 34.38 46.92 -43.27
CA GLU A 149 34.17 48.37 -43.22
C GLU A 149 33.22 48.77 -42.07
N TYR A 150 32.31 47.88 -41.70
CA TYR A 150 31.30 48.13 -40.67
C TYR A 150 31.48 47.28 -39.42
N ASP A 151 32.44 46.35 -39.41
CA ASP A 151 32.60 45.30 -38.38
C ASP A 151 31.25 44.58 -38.10
N VAL A 152 30.63 44.09 -39.17
CA VAL A 152 29.32 43.39 -39.13
C VAL A 152 29.43 42.09 -39.90
N VAL A 153 28.80 41.04 -39.38
CA VAL A 153 28.52 39.81 -40.12
C VAL A 153 27.06 39.81 -40.57
N ALA A 154 26.83 39.69 -41.87
CA ALA A 154 25.52 39.42 -42.44
C ALA A 154 25.40 37.93 -42.76
N GLY A 155 24.33 37.28 -42.31
CA GLY A 155 24.10 35.86 -42.53
C GLY A 155 22.70 35.55 -42.99
N ALA A 156 22.57 34.46 -43.74
CA ALA A 156 21.30 33.84 -44.11
C ALA A 156 21.38 32.33 -43.87
N ASN A 157 20.29 31.74 -43.40
CA ASN A 157 20.22 30.32 -43.06
C ASN A 157 18.86 29.73 -43.43
N GLY A 158 18.81 28.40 -43.56
CA GLY A 158 17.61 27.64 -43.85
C GLY A 158 17.63 26.28 -43.18
N TYR A 159 16.45 25.82 -42.73
CA TYR A 159 16.31 24.60 -41.95
C TYR A 159 15.05 23.82 -42.29
N PHE A 160 15.12 22.52 -42.06
CA PHE A 160 13.99 21.59 -41.96
C PHE A 160 13.89 21.07 -40.52
N ASP A 161 12.68 21.06 -39.98
CA ASP A 161 12.38 20.61 -38.63
C ASP A 161 11.30 19.54 -38.65
N ASN A 162 11.43 18.57 -37.75
CA ASN A 162 10.41 17.59 -37.44
C ASN A 162 10.27 17.48 -35.92
N ASP A 163 9.05 17.56 -35.42
CA ASP A 163 8.71 17.65 -34.00
C ASP A 163 7.59 16.68 -33.66
N ASN A 164 7.73 15.94 -32.57
CA ASN A 164 6.67 15.11 -31.99
C ASN A 164 6.54 15.32 -30.46
N MET A 165 6.74 16.53 -29.98
CA MET A 165 6.64 16.88 -28.55
C MET A 165 5.19 17.06 -28.08
N THR A 166 4.25 17.35 -28.99
CA THR A 166 2.82 17.53 -28.66
C THR A 166 1.99 16.25 -28.83
N GLY A 167 2.63 15.10 -29.08
CA GLY A 167 1.97 13.83 -29.38
C GLY A 167 1.54 13.65 -30.85
N ALA A 168 1.65 14.71 -31.66
CA ALA A 168 1.44 14.75 -33.10
C ALA A 168 2.76 15.06 -33.81
N THR A 169 2.95 14.56 -35.04
CA THR A 169 4.21 14.76 -35.77
C THR A 169 4.12 15.91 -36.75
N PHE A 170 4.70 17.05 -36.39
CA PHE A 170 4.71 18.24 -37.23
C PHE A 170 6.04 18.46 -37.96
N ARG A 171 5.94 19.05 -39.15
CA ARG A 171 7.09 19.36 -40.01
C ARG A 171 7.05 20.82 -40.43
N GLN A 172 8.23 21.41 -40.56
CA GLN A 172 8.38 22.81 -40.90
C GLN A 172 9.66 23.03 -41.70
N TRP A 173 9.63 24.00 -42.61
CA TRP A 173 10.85 24.64 -43.10
C TRP A 173 10.93 26.07 -42.56
N SER A 174 12.15 26.57 -42.40
CA SER A 174 12.37 27.95 -41.97
C SER A 174 13.53 28.58 -42.70
N VAL A 175 13.49 29.91 -42.77
CA VAL A 175 14.57 30.75 -43.27
C VAL A 175 14.84 31.87 -42.28
N GLY A 176 16.11 32.19 -42.06
CA GLY A 176 16.53 33.20 -41.12
C GLY A 176 17.58 34.14 -41.69
N ALA A 177 17.59 35.37 -41.21
CA ALA A 177 18.61 36.37 -41.50
C ALA A 177 19.18 36.92 -40.18
N GLU A 178 20.48 37.22 -40.19
CA GLU A 178 21.18 37.75 -39.02
C GLU A 178 22.18 38.85 -39.39
N LEU A 179 22.25 39.87 -38.54
CA LEU A 179 23.28 40.90 -38.54
C LEU A 179 23.96 40.86 -37.17
N LEU A 180 25.23 40.48 -37.12
CA LEU A 180 26.00 40.33 -35.89
C LEU A 180 27.11 41.39 -35.88
N ALA A 181 27.06 42.35 -34.96
CA ALA A 181 28.13 43.32 -34.72
C ALA A 181 28.76 43.07 -33.35
N HIS A 182 29.83 43.79 -33.01
CA HIS A 182 30.37 43.72 -31.65
C HIS A 182 29.34 44.13 -30.58
N ARG A 183 28.72 45.30 -30.73
CA ARG A 183 27.83 45.91 -29.70
C ARG A 183 26.35 45.60 -29.84
N TRP A 184 25.91 45.25 -31.04
CA TRP A 184 24.50 45.02 -31.33
C TRP A 184 24.35 43.81 -32.25
N GLU A 185 23.16 43.24 -32.27
CA GLU A 185 22.80 42.22 -33.24
C GLU A 185 21.31 42.28 -33.54
N ALA A 186 20.94 41.91 -34.76
CA ALA A 186 19.55 41.79 -35.17
C ALA A 186 19.36 40.43 -35.83
N ARG A 187 18.26 39.74 -35.51
CA ARG A 187 17.90 38.46 -36.11
C ARG A 187 16.43 38.44 -36.44
N GLY A 188 16.07 37.69 -37.48
CA GLY A 188 14.69 37.37 -37.77
C GLY A 188 14.56 36.02 -38.47
N ASN A 189 13.51 35.28 -38.13
CA ASN A 189 13.24 33.95 -38.65
C ASN A 189 11.79 33.85 -39.14
N ILE A 190 11.56 33.22 -40.28
CA ILE A 190 10.24 32.88 -40.81
C ILE A 190 10.10 31.36 -40.79
N TYR A 191 8.95 30.90 -40.34
CA TYR A 191 8.60 29.51 -40.08
C TYR A 191 7.35 29.13 -40.87
N HIS A 192 7.44 28.10 -41.70
CA HIS A 192 6.31 27.64 -42.51
C HIS A 192 6.10 26.12 -42.34
N THR A 193 4.97 25.76 -41.76
CA THR A 193 4.58 24.37 -41.51
C THR A 193 4.13 23.69 -42.80
N MET A 194 4.24 22.36 -42.87
CA MET A 194 3.89 21.58 -44.06
C MET A 194 3.40 20.18 -43.68
N GLY A 195 2.64 19.56 -44.60
CA GLY A 195 1.94 18.31 -44.31
C GLY A 195 0.71 18.56 -43.46
N ASP A 196 0.37 17.60 -42.61
CA ASP A 196 -0.74 17.73 -41.68
C ASP A 196 -0.36 18.70 -40.55
N THR A 197 -1.08 19.83 -40.46
CA THR A 197 -0.82 20.90 -39.50
C THR A 197 -1.73 20.87 -38.28
N SER A 198 -2.68 19.93 -38.26
CA SER A 198 -3.60 19.67 -37.16
C SER A 198 -3.84 18.16 -37.08
N GLU A 199 -3.60 17.57 -35.90
CA GLU A 199 -3.82 16.14 -35.66
C GLU A 199 -4.57 15.93 -34.34
N LEU A 200 -5.49 14.97 -34.33
CA LEU A 200 -6.24 14.60 -33.13
C LEU A 200 -5.33 13.80 -32.16
N VAL A 201 -5.13 14.32 -30.96
CA VAL A 201 -4.26 13.72 -29.93
C VAL A 201 -5.02 13.19 -28.71
N GLY A 202 -6.30 13.54 -28.55
CA GLY A 202 -7.11 13.06 -27.44
C GLY A 202 -8.61 13.19 -27.68
N ARG A 203 -9.38 12.32 -27.01
CA ARG A 203 -10.84 12.38 -26.94
C ARG A 203 -11.28 12.24 -25.49
N ARG A 204 -12.22 13.06 -25.04
CA ARG A 204 -12.85 12.93 -23.71
C ARG A 204 -14.30 13.37 -23.74
N ILE A 205 -15.05 13.03 -22.70
CA ILE A 205 -16.45 13.42 -22.52
C ILE A 205 -16.49 14.73 -21.71
N ASP A 206 -17.32 15.69 -22.14
CA ASP A 206 -17.80 16.75 -21.23
C ASP A 206 -18.89 16.18 -20.33
N GLN A 207 -18.52 15.79 -19.10
CA GLN A 207 -19.41 15.13 -18.14
C GLN A 207 -20.63 15.98 -17.77
N THR A 208 -20.58 17.30 -17.98
CA THR A 208 -21.70 18.20 -17.65
C THR A 208 -22.75 18.31 -18.76
N SER A 209 -22.43 17.80 -19.95
CA SER A 209 -23.27 17.89 -21.14
C SER A 209 -24.17 16.67 -21.38
N ALA A 210 -24.10 15.67 -20.49
CA ALA A 210 -24.86 14.43 -20.61
C ALA A 210 -26.36 14.69 -20.43
N ALA A 211 -27.18 14.19 -21.35
CA ALA A 211 -28.64 14.33 -21.30
C ALA A 211 -29.33 13.07 -21.85
N PHE A 212 -30.36 12.60 -21.15
CA PHE A 212 -31.30 11.61 -21.69
C PHE A 212 -32.15 12.22 -22.81
N VAL A 213 -32.33 11.49 -23.90
CA VAL A 213 -33.16 11.87 -25.05
C VAL A 213 -33.86 10.63 -25.58
N GLY A 214 -35.18 10.54 -25.41
CA GLY A 214 -35.93 9.33 -25.75
C GLY A 214 -35.41 8.12 -24.97
N ASN A 215 -34.96 7.08 -25.67
CA ASN A 215 -34.33 5.88 -25.10
C ASN A 215 -32.78 5.88 -25.18
N ASN A 216 -32.17 7.03 -25.44
CA ASN A 216 -30.72 7.14 -25.57
C ASN A 216 -30.17 8.17 -24.59
N ILE A 217 -28.85 8.17 -24.45
CA ILE A 217 -28.12 9.25 -23.79
C ILE A 217 -27.20 9.93 -24.80
N THR A 218 -27.22 11.26 -24.77
CA THR A 218 -26.38 12.11 -25.61
C THR A 218 -25.39 12.90 -24.76
N PHE A 219 -24.24 13.23 -25.32
CA PHE A 219 -23.20 14.03 -24.67
C PHE A 219 -22.40 14.83 -25.69
N THR A 220 -21.60 15.75 -25.20
CA THR A 220 -20.59 16.49 -25.99
C THR A 220 -19.24 15.81 -25.84
N ARG A 221 -18.68 15.37 -26.97
CA ARG A 221 -17.30 14.88 -27.02
C ARG A 221 -16.36 16.07 -27.20
N ILE A 222 -15.28 16.10 -26.43
CA ILE A 222 -14.19 17.05 -26.58
C ILE A 222 -13.07 16.33 -27.34
N ASP A 223 -12.80 16.80 -28.55
CA ASP A 223 -11.67 16.36 -29.35
C ASP A 223 -10.53 17.36 -29.17
N THR A 224 -9.41 16.89 -28.64
CA THR A 224 -8.20 17.69 -28.44
C THR A 224 -7.29 17.52 -29.64
N PHE A 225 -7.08 18.59 -30.39
CA PHE A 225 -6.16 18.64 -31.52
C PHE A 225 -4.86 19.27 -31.10
N ALA A 226 -3.73 18.69 -31.52
CA ALA A 226 -2.47 19.40 -31.55
C ALA A 226 -2.37 20.14 -32.87
N GLU A 227 -1.85 21.37 -32.85
CA GLU A 227 -1.75 22.24 -34.02
C GLU A 227 -0.36 22.85 -34.14
N ALA A 228 0.20 22.75 -35.34
CA ALA A 228 1.46 23.37 -35.71
C ALA A 228 1.26 24.85 -36.05
N LEU A 229 2.14 25.70 -35.55
CA LEU A 229 2.12 27.14 -35.76
C LEU A 229 3.16 27.56 -36.79
N GLN A 230 2.71 28.32 -37.77
CA GLN A 230 3.57 29.04 -38.72
C GLN A 230 3.60 30.52 -38.39
N GLY A 231 4.69 31.20 -38.72
CA GLY A 231 4.86 32.58 -38.28
C GLY A 231 6.25 33.14 -38.51
N PHE A 232 6.57 34.20 -37.77
CA PHE A 232 7.91 34.76 -37.75
C PHE A 232 8.27 35.26 -36.35
N ASP A 233 9.57 35.34 -36.08
CA ASP A 233 10.13 36.07 -34.93
C ASP A 233 11.20 37.05 -35.38
N ALA A 234 11.39 38.11 -34.59
CA ALA A 234 12.48 39.04 -34.75
C ALA A 234 12.97 39.53 -33.39
N GLU A 235 14.29 39.62 -33.21
CA GLU A 235 14.94 40.13 -32.00
C GLU A 235 16.08 41.10 -32.32
N LEU A 236 16.21 42.14 -31.50
CA LEU A 236 17.35 43.06 -31.46
C LEU A 236 18.06 42.89 -30.11
N GLY A 237 19.36 42.59 -30.16
CA GLY A 237 20.22 42.42 -29.00
C GLY A 237 21.22 43.56 -28.85
N LEU A 238 21.48 43.96 -27.61
CA LEU A 238 22.51 44.93 -27.25
C LEU A 238 23.43 44.34 -26.17
N LEU A 239 24.73 44.58 -26.30
CA LEU A 239 25.70 44.33 -25.25
C LEU A 239 25.45 45.30 -24.09
N LEU A 240 25.27 44.79 -22.88
CA LEU A 240 25.07 45.63 -21.70
C LEU A 240 26.36 46.39 -21.36
N PRO A 241 26.27 47.66 -20.91
CA PRO A 241 27.44 48.46 -20.57
C PRO A 241 28.10 47.99 -19.26
N GLY A 242 29.43 48.10 -19.20
CA GLY A 242 30.23 47.92 -17.99
C GLY A 242 31.15 46.69 -18.01
N ASP A 243 32.26 46.76 -17.27
CA ASP A 243 33.35 45.78 -17.33
C ASP A 243 32.90 44.34 -17.05
N LEU A 244 31.92 44.14 -16.15
CA LEU A 244 31.37 42.83 -15.82
C LEU A 244 30.55 42.26 -16.99
N ALA A 245 29.74 43.11 -17.64
CA ALA A 245 28.91 42.72 -18.76
C ALA A 245 29.75 42.42 -20.01
N GLU A 246 30.77 43.22 -20.29
CA GLU A 246 31.71 42.96 -21.38
C GLU A 246 32.49 41.66 -21.14
N ARG A 247 32.95 41.41 -19.90
CA ARG A 247 33.71 40.21 -19.52
C ARG A 247 32.93 38.90 -19.74
N PHE A 248 31.63 38.90 -19.48
CA PHE A 248 30.76 37.73 -19.61
C PHE A 248 29.83 37.81 -20.85
N ASP A 249 30.11 38.72 -21.78
CA ASP A 249 29.30 39.00 -22.99
C ASP A 249 27.79 39.03 -22.68
N VAL A 250 27.42 39.79 -21.64
CA VAL A 250 26.03 39.85 -21.15
C VAL A 250 25.21 40.70 -22.09
N ARG A 251 24.27 40.08 -22.78
CA ARG A 251 23.41 40.72 -23.79
C ARG A 251 21.95 40.67 -23.38
N ALA A 252 21.27 41.80 -23.57
CA ALA A 252 19.84 41.90 -23.45
C ALA A 252 19.21 42.02 -24.84
N PHE A 253 18.12 41.29 -25.05
CA PHE A 253 17.40 41.23 -26.30
C PHE A 253 15.96 41.65 -26.09
N GLY A 254 15.44 42.45 -27.00
CA GLY A 254 14.02 42.77 -27.12
C GLY A 254 13.52 42.39 -28.50
N GLY A 255 12.37 41.74 -28.57
CA GLY A 255 11.82 41.25 -29.82
C GLY A 255 10.33 40.97 -29.75
N GLY A 256 9.82 40.43 -30.84
CA GLY A 256 8.43 40.00 -30.94
C GLY A 256 8.28 38.85 -31.91
N TYR A 257 7.13 38.21 -31.85
CA TYR A 257 6.76 37.12 -32.74
C TYR A 257 5.30 37.26 -33.14
N TYR A 258 4.97 36.63 -34.26
CA TYR A 258 3.62 36.51 -34.76
C TYR A 258 3.43 35.07 -35.26
N TYR A 259 2.38 34.41 -34.80
CA TYR A 259 2.05 33.04 -35.16
C TYR A 259 0.58 32.91 -35.55
N LYS A 260 0.29 31.91 -36.38
CA LYS A 260 -1.06 31.45 -36.69
C LYS A 260 -1.06 29.93 -36.84
N GLY A 261 -2.14 29.28 -36.43
CA GLY A 261 -2.41 27.86 -36.64
C GLY A 261 -3.54 27.66 -37.64
N GLU A 262 -3.99 26.43 -37.78
CA GLU A 262 -5.11 26.07 -38.66
C GLU A 262 -6.45 26.46 -38.02
N ASN A 263 -6.67 26.10 -36.74
CA ASN A 263 -7.83 26.52 -35.97
C ASN A 263 -7.47 27.49 -34.82
N ILE A 264 -6.19 27.80 -34.65
CA ILE A 264 -5.73 28.87 -33.77
C ILE A 264 -5.71 30.21 -34.51
N SER A 265 -6.51 31.15 -34.01
CA SER A 265 -6.51 32.55 -34.49
C SER A 265 -5.12 33.16 -34.41
N GLN A 266 -4.78 34.00 -35.40
CA GLN A 266 -3.50 34.70 -35.43
C GLN A 266 -3.26 35.49 -34.13
N PHE A 267 -2.02 35.49 -33.66
CA PHE A 267 -1.63 36.21 -32.45
C PHE A 267 -0.20 36.72 -32.56
N ALA A 268 0.09 37.78 -31.81
CA ALA A 268 1.42 38.33 -31.66
C ALA A 268 1.79 38.41 -30.18
N GLY A 269 3.08 38.33 -29.89
CA GLY A 269 3.62 38.45 -28.54
C GLY A 269 4.94 39.20 -28.54
N TRP A 270 5.32 39.70 -27.38
CA TRP A 270 6.64 40.27 -27.17
C TRP A 270 7.56 39.27 -26.49
N SER A 271 8.85 39.44 -26.66
CA SER A 271 9.86 38.63 -26.00
C SER A 271 11.03 39.48 -25.51
N SER A 272 11.54 39.11 -24.34
CA SER A 272 12.79 39.63 -23.79
C SER A 272 13.69 38.48 -23.44
N ARG A 273 14.99 38.60 -23.72
CA ARG A 273 15.97 37.57 -23.39
C ARG A 273 17.21 38.20 -22.81
N LEU A 274 17.74 37.60 -21.75
CA LEU A 274 19.06 37.88 -21.20
C LEU A 274 19.95 36.67 -21.51
N GLN A 275 21.16 36.91 -22.01
CA GLN A 275 22.16 35.87 -22.27
C GLN A 275 23.48 36.28 -21.63
N ALA A 276 24.21 35.31 -21.08
CA ALA A 276 25.56 35.51 -20.58
C ALA A 276 26.44 34.29 -20.91
N ASP A 277 27.65 34.56 -21.39
CA ASP A 277 28.65 33.55 -21.69
C ASP A 277 29.60 33.43 -20.47
N ILE A 278 29.27 32.50 -19.59
CA ILE A 278 30.01 32.22 -18.36
C ILE A 278 31.21 31.32 -18.70
N ALA A 279 32.25 31.93 -19.28
CA ALA A 279 33.45 31.32 -19.85
C ALA A 279 33.26 30.68 -21.24
N GLN A 280 34.37 30.28 -21.88
CA GLN A 280 34.43 29.79 -23.27
C GLN A 280 33.62 28.53 -23.59
N TRP A 281 32.97 27.92 -22.59
CA TRP A 281 32.33 26.62 -22.69
C TRP A 281 30.90 26.59 -22.13
N LEU A 282 30.41 27.65 -21.48
CA LEU A 282 29.05 27.68 -20.90
C LEU A 282 28.33 28.98 -21.23
N GLU A 283 27.16 28.84 -21.80
CA GLU A 283 26.21 29.92 -22.06
C GLU A 283 24.97 29.71 -21.18
N LEU A 284 24.50 30.79 -20.56
CA LEU A 284 23.26 30.84 -19.82
C LEU A 284 22.29 31.82 -20.48
N GLY A 285 21.00 31.49 -20.47
CA GLY A 285 19.94 32.31 -21.03
C GLY A 285 18.69 32.32 -20.16
N LEU A 286 18.04 33.47 -20.08
CA LEU A 286 16.72 33.64 -19.48
C LEU A 286 15.83 34.33 -20.52
N LYS A 287 14.69 33.76 -20.87
CA LYS A 287 13.74 34.33 -21.82
C LYS A 287 12.38 34.48 -21.16
N VAL A 288 11.76 35.64 -21.35
CA VAL A 288 10.39 35.95 -20.96
C VAL A 288 9.60 36.26 -22.23
N THR A 289 8.41 35.69 -22.37
CA THR A 289 7.48 36.04 -23.43
C THR A 289 6.09 36.26 -22.87
N ASP A 290 5.26 36.99 -23.57
CA ASP A 290 3.86 37.21 -23.19
C ASP A 290 3.00 37.39 -24.44
N ASP A 291 1.90 36.64 -24.49
CA ASP A 291 0.90 36.65 -25.54
C ASP A 291 -0.45 36.09 -25.04
N GLN A 292 -1.47 36.16 -25.89
CA GLN A 292 -2.85 35.75 -25.55
C GLN A 292 -3.12 34.23 -25.54
N ILE A 293 -2.19 33.40 -26.04
CA ILE A 293 -2.32 31.94 -26.12
C ILE A 293 -1.53 31.25 -25.00
N TYR A 294 -0.26 31.62 -24.82
CA TYR A 294 0.63 31.02 -23.83
C TYR A 294 0.72 31.81 -22.52
N ASN A 295 0.09 33.00 -22.43
CA ASN A 295 0.25 33.96 -21.33
C ASN A 295 1.72 34.32 -21.09
N THR A 296 2.05 34.88 -19.93
CA THR A 296 3.43 35.15 -19.56
C THR A 296 4.17 33.84 -19.30
N THR A 297 5.23 33.56 -20.07
CA THR A 297 6.09 32.39 -19.90
C THR A 297 7.52 32.79 -19.58
N VAL A 298 8.22 31.95 -18.83
CA VAL A 298 9.62 32.13 -18.46
C VAL A 298 10.37 30.84 -18.73
N SER A 299 11.46 30.93 -19.49
CA SER A 299 12.34 29.79 -19.76
C SER A 299 13.80 30.12 -19.44
N PHE A 300 14.50 29.13 -18.91
CA PHE A 300 15.92 29.20 -18.61
C PHE A 300 16.67 28.18 -19.45
N THR A 301 17.79 28.59 -20.06
CA THR A 301 18.61 27.74 -20.92
C THR A 301 20.05 27.72 -20.45
N ALA A 302 20.65 26.53 -20.43
CA ALA A 302 22.09 26.35 -20.23
C ALA A 302 22.67 25.52 -21.37
N THR A 303 23.72 26.02 -22.02
CA THR A 303 24.34 25.39 -23.19
C THR A 303 25.85 25.24 -22.96
N VAL A 304 26.36 24.02 -23.15
CA VAL A 304 27.78 23.70 -23.08
C VAL A 304 28.37 23.56 -24.48
N HIS A 305 29.50 24.21 -24.72
CA HIS A 305 30.23 24.19 -26.00
C HIS A 305 31.47 23.30 -25.89
N PHE A 306 31.59 22.31 -26.77
CA PHE A 306 32.74 21.39 -26.84
C PHE A 306 33.60 21.71 -28.08
N GLY A 307 34.92 21.71 -27.91
CA GLY A 307 35.86 22.12 -28.96
C GLY A 307 36.30 23.60 -28.89
N GLY A 308 36.02 24.27 -27.77
CA GLY A 308 36.64 25.49 -27.25
C GLY A 308 37.12 26.55 -28.26
N PHE A 309 36.44 27.70 -28.28
CA PHE A 309 37.13 28.93 -28.69
C PHE A 309 38.13 29.32 -27.62
N GLN A 310 39.42 29.44 -27.95
CA GLN A 310 40.27 30.42 -27.29
C GLN A 310 39.92 31.80 -27.86
N SER A 311 38.94 32.50 -27.27
CA SER A 311 38.93 33.97 -27.34
C SER A 311 39.90 34.44 -26.27
N GLN A 312 41.17 34.58 -26.63
CA GLN A 312 42.09 35.40 -25.84
C GLN A 312 41.56 36.84 -25.95
N GLU A 313 41.18 37.41 -24.82
CA GLU A 313 40.48 38.69 -24.61
C GLU A 313 38.94 38.65 -24.78
N HIS A 314 38.25 38.43 -23.66
CA HIS A 314 36.80 38.68 -23.48
C HIS A 314 36.48 40.18 -23.34
N VAL A 315 37.28 41.06 -23.96
CA VAL A 315 37.12 42.51 -23.73
C VAL A 315 36.64 43.23 -25.00
N ARG A 316 36.96 42.73 -26.21
CA ARG A 316 36.39 43.24 -27.48
C ARG A 316 36.35 42.17 -28.56
N ARG A 317 35.16 41.60 -28.80
CA ARG A 317 34.94 40.59 -29.84
C ARG A 317 34.56 41.25 -31.17
N SER A 318 35.45 41.22 -32.17
CA SER A 318 35.11 41.66 -33.54
C SER A 318 34.01 40.78 -34.14
N ALA A 319 33.21 41.31 -35.06
CA ALA A 319 32.06 40.56 -35.57
C ALA A 319 32.47 39.26 -36.28
N ILE A 320 33.65 39.19 -36.92
CA ILE A 320 34.15 37.96 -37.56
C ILE A 320 34.36 36.81 -36.55
N GLN A 321 34.67 37.10 -35.30
CA GLN A 321 34.82 36.07 -34.25
C GLN A 321 33.48 35.43 -33.83
N ARG A 322 32.36 36.02 -34.28
CA ARG A 322 30.99 35.54 -34.05
C ARG A 322 30.52 34.56 -35.14
N PHE A 323 31.35 34.28 -36.14
CA PHE A 323 31.06 33.33 -37.22
C PHE A 323 30.58 31.97 -36.75
N ARG A 324 30.99 31.49 -35.59
CA ARG A 324 30.60 30.16 -35.12
C ARG A 324 29.58 30.19 -33.97
N GLU A 325 28.91 31.32 -33.76
CA GLU A 325 27.76 31.35 -32.85
C GLU A 325 26.63 30.45 -33.39
N PRO A 326 25.84 29.79 -32.52
CA PRO A 326 24.69 29.04 -32.99
C PRO A 326 23.68 29.97 -33.66
N VAL A 327 22.96 29.47 -34.66
CA VAL A 327 21.78 30.19 -35.18
C VAL A 327 20.73 30.24 -34.08
N ARG A 328 20.20 31.43 -33.80
CA ARG A 328 19.10 31.62 -32.85
C ARG A 328 17.77 31.57 -33.58
N ARG A 329 17.00 30.55 -33.23
CA ARG A 329 15.66 30.24 -33.73
C ARG A 329 14.94 29.38 -32.70
N SER A 330 13.65 29.10 -32.93
CA SER A 330 12.90 28.13 -32.13
C SER A 330 13.62 26.77 -32.10
N LEU A 331 13.59 26.10 -30.93
CA LEU A 331 14.21 24.78 -30.75
C LEU A 331 13.38 23.65 -31.37
N ASN A 332 12.10 23.90 -31.58
CA ASN A 332 11.07 22.95 -31.93
C ASN A 332 10.05 23.62 -32.86
N VAL A 333 9.17 22.83 -33.49
CA VAL A 333 8.06 23.38 -34.26
C VAL A 333 7.09 23.95 -33.25
N ALA A 334 6.84 25.27 -33.31
CA ALA A 334 5.91 25.90 -32.39
C ALA A 334 4.55 25.22 -32.53
N ALA A 335 3.99 24.73 -31.42
CA ALA A 335 2.73 24.01 -31.43
C ALA A 335 1.92 24.27 -30.16
N THR A 336 0.60 24.14 -30.27
CA THR A 336 -0.35 24.25 -29.15
C THR A 336 -1.46 23.23 -29.31
N THR A 337 -2.28 23.05 -28.29
CA THR A 337 -3.50 22.25 -28.37
C THR A 337 -4.74 23.14 -28.43
N SER A 338 -5.74 22.71 -29.19
CA SER A 338 -7.08 23.29 -29.22
C SER A 338 -8.11 22.21 -28.88
N ASP A 339 -9.17 22.58 -28.17
CA ASP A 339 -10.29 21.68 -27.89
C ASP A 339 -11.46 22.05 -28.80
N THR A 340 -12.01 21.06 -29.50
CA THR A 340 -13.23 21.19 -30.28
C THR A 340 -14.37 20.44 -29.61
N LEU A 341 -15.46 21.14 -29.34
CA LEU A 341 -16.68 20.56 -28.78
C LEU A 341 -17.54 19.99 -29.91
N ILE A 342 -17.84 18.69 -29.82
CA ILE A 342 -18.67 17.97 -30.76
C ILE A 342 -19.94 17.53 -30.02
N PRO A 343 -21.00 18.36 -30.04
CA PRO A 343 -22.23 18.08 -29.32
C PRO A 343 -23.06 16.96 -29.99
N GLY A 344 -24.05 16.43 -29.26
CA GLY A 344 -25.05 15.51 -29.80
C GLY A 344 -24.51 14.11 -30.13
N GLN A 345 -23.39 13.70 -29.53
CA GLN A 345 -22.89 12.33 -29.66
C GLN A 345 -23.80 11.40 -28.86
N THR A 346 -24.24 10.30 -29.46
CA THR A 346 -24.97 9.25 -28.75
C THR A 346 -23.98 8.29 -28.09
N ALA A 347 -24.25 7.87 -26.85
CA ALA A 347 -23.42 6.88 -26.19
C ALA A 347 -23.55 5.50 -26.84
N ILE A 348 -22.42 4.94 -27.24
CA ILE A 348 -22.31 3.62 -27.86
C ILE A 348 -21.78 2.63 -26.83
N ASN A 349 -22.52 1.53 -26.63
CA ASN A 349 -22.13 0.43 -25.76
C ASN A 349 -20.91 -0.30 -26.38
N PRO A 350 -19.77 -0.38 -25.68
CA PRO A 350 -18.56 -1.01 -26.21
C PRO A 350 -18.70 -2.53 -26.41
N ALA A 351 -19.64 -3.19 -25.74
CA ALA A 351 -19.87 -4.63 -25.89
C ALA A 351 -20.62 -4.96 -27.19
N THR A 352 -21.65 -4.17 -27.53
CA THR A 352 -22.51 -4.42 -28.69
C THR A 352 -22.16 -3.58 -29.91
N ASN A 353 -21.40 -2.49 -29.73
CA ASN A 353 -21.15 -1.43 -30.71
C ASN A 353 -22.44 -0.78 -31.25
N LEU A 354 -23.53 -0.86 -30.50
CA LEU A 354 -24.81 -0.19 -30.77
C LEU A 354 -25.03 0.94 -29.76
N PRO A 355 -25.88 1.95 -30.08
CA PRO A 355 -26.34 2.91 -29.08
C PRO A 355 -26.92 2.20 -27.86
N TYR A 356 -26.64 2.72 -26.67
CA TYR A 356 -27.30 2.24 -25.46
C TYR A 356 -28.81 2.40 -25.57
N ASN A 357 -29.54 1.31 -25.36
CA ASN A 357 -30.98 1.35 -25.15
C ASN A 357 -31.27 1.53 -23.66
N ILE A 358 -31.68 2.73 -23.26
CA ILE A 358 -32.03 3.08 -21.89
C ILE A 358 -33.55 3.26 -21.81
N VAL A 359 -34.19 2.47 -20.97
CA VAL A 359 -35.62 2.65 -20.65
C VAL A 359 -35.78 3.24 -19.27
N HIS A 360 -36.72 4.16 -19.14
CA HIS A 360 -37.03 4.82 -17.88
C HIS A 360 -38.25 4.19 -17.23
N VAL A 361 -38.21 4.03 -15.91
CA VAL A 361 -39.33 3.57 -15.09
C VAL A 361 -39.59 4.56 -13.97
N ASN A 362 -40.85 4.96 -13.79
CA ASN A 362 -41.30 5.82 -12.70
C ASN A 362 -42.70 5.37 -12.24
N SER A 363 -42.78 4.70 -11.10
CA SER A 363 -44.08 4.22 -10.57
C SER A 363 -45.03 5.34 -10.18
N ASN A 364 -44.51 6.56 -10.02
CA ASN A 364 -45.30 7.74 -9.68
C ASN A 364 -45.82 8.46 -10.94
N ASP A 365 -45.43 8.02 -12.14
CA ASP A 365 -46.00 8.57 -13.35
C ASP A 365 -47.43 8.08 -13.53
N ALA A 366 -48.37 9.04 -13.52
CA ALA A 366 -49.80 8.78 -13.52
C ALA A 366 -50.43 8.94 -14.90
N ILE A 367 -49.71 9.51 -15.87
CA ILE A 367 -50.27 9.91 -17.16
C ILE A 367 -49.46 9.23 -18.26
N GLY A 368 -50.07 8.23 -18.92
CA GLY A 368 -49.46 7.55 -20.07
C GLY A 368 -49.16 8.51 -21.23
N PRO A 369 -48.45 8.06 -22.28
CA PRO A 369 -48.55 6.71 -22.86
C PRO A 369 -47.65 5.60 -22.30
N PHE A 370 -46.73 5.88 -21.37
CA PHE A 370 -45.79 4.89 -20.80
C PHE A 370 -44.97 4.16 -21.87
N LEU A 371 -44.17 4.90 -22.64
CA LEU A 371 -43.38 4.36 -23.76
C LEU A 371 -41.97 3.91 -23.35
N GLY A 372 -41.57 4.18 -22.10
CA GLY A 372 -40.24 3.86 -21.58
C GLY A 372 -39.16 4.87 -21.93
N THR A 373 -39.50 6.01 -22.55
CA THR A 373 -38.57 7.12 -22.77
C THR A 373 -38.41 7.96 -21.51
N VAL A 374 -37.41 8.84 -21.45
CA VAL A 374 -37.28 9.77 -20.30
C VAL A 374 -38.47 10.73 -20.19
N GLU A 375 -39.10 11.07 -21.31
CA GLU A 375 -40.28 11.94 -21.37
C GLU A 375 -41.58 11.21 -20.98
N ASP A 376 -41.68 9.92 -21.30
CA ASP A 376 -42.85 9.06 -21.05
C ASP A 376 -42.40 7.71 -20.42
N PRO A 377 -41.92 7.70 -19.15
CA PRO A 377 -41.36 6.51 -18.52
C PRO A 377 -42.41 5.40 -18.35
N PHE A 378 -41.99 4.14 -18.28
CA PHE A 378 -42.90 3.08 -17.87
C PHE A 378 -43.34 3.28 -16.42
N ASN A 379 -44.61 3.00 -16.11
CA ASN A 379 -45.09 2.99 -14.72
C ASN A 379 -44.86 1.64 -14.01
N SER A 380 -44.47 0.60 -14.74
CA SER A 380 -44.26 -0.77 -14.27
C SER A 380 -42.80 -1.19 -14.44
N LEU A 381 -42.20 -1.71 -13.36
CA LEU A 381 -40.82 -2.21 -13.37
C LEU A 381 -40.66 -3.47 -14.22
N SER A 382 -41.61 -4.41 -14.12
CA SER A 382 -41.59 -5.65 -14.90
C SER A 382 -41.68 -5.38 -16.40
N THR A 383 -42.43 -4.36 -16.82
CA THR A 383 -42.48 -3.92 -18.23
C THR A 383 -41.13 -3.39 -18.70
N GLY A 384 -40.47 -2.56 -17.87
CA GLY A 384 -39.12 -2.06 -18.15
C GLY A 384 -38.09 -3.18 -18.28
N LEU A 385 -38.08 -4.14 -17.35
CA LEU A 385 -37.18 -5.30 -17.38
C LEU A 385 -37.40 -6.20 -18.60
N ALA A 386 -38.66 -6.39 -19.01
CA ALA A 386 -39.02 -7.21 -20.16
C ALA A 386 -38.76 -6.56 -21.53
N SER A 387 -38.39 -5.27 -21.56
CA SER A 387 -38.16 -4.52 -22.81
C SER A 387 -36.91 -4.95 -23.59
N GLY A 388 -35.99 -5.69 -22.94
CA GLY A 388 -34.68 -6.03 -23.53
C GLY A 388 -33.70 -4.86 -23.59
N ALA A 389 -33.93 -3.80 -22.82
CA ALA A 389 -33.02 -2.67 -22.69
C ALA A 389 -31.70 -3.06 -22.03
N ASP A 390 -30.61 -2.38 -22.43
CA ASP A 390 -29.30 -2.50 -21.78
C ASP A 390 -29.38 -1.95 -20.35
N VAL A 391 -30.08 -0.82 -20.18
CA VAL A 391 -30.23 -0.11 -18.91
C VAL A 391 -31.71 0.14 -18.63
N VAL A 392 -32.18 -0.33 -17.47
CA VAL A 392 -33.45 0.06 -16.87
C VAL A 392 -33.15 1.11 -15.80
N PHE A 393 -33.41 2.38 -16.11
CA PHE A 393 -33.16 3.51 -15.25
C PHE A 393 -34.42 3.91 -14.47
N VAL A 394 -34.39 3.79 -13.14
CA VAL A 394 -35.57 3.93 -12.30
C VAL A 394 -35.53 5.25 -11.53
N HIS A 395 -36.57 6.06 -11.71
CA HIS A 395 -36.64 7.41 -11.16
C HIS A 395 -36.78 7.41 -9.63
N ALA A 396 -36.17 8.40 -9.00
CA ALA A 396 -36.17 8.56 -7.55
C ALA A 396 -37.61 8.64 -6.98
N GLY A 397 -37.81 8.02 -5.81
CA GLY A 397 -39.10 7.97 -5.13
C GLY A 397 -40.08 6.91 -5.67
N SER A 398 -39.71 6.12 -6.67
CA SER A 398 -40.56 5.01 -7.15
C SER A 398 -40.75 3.93 -6.07
N GLN A 399 -41.93 3.32 -6.02
CA GLN A 399 -42.31 2.27 -5.07
C GLN A 399 -42.92 1.06 -5.80
N PHE A 400 -42.37 -0.12 -5.55
CA PHE A 400 -42.83 -1.39 -6.13
C PHE A 400 -43.12 -2.37 -4.99
N ASN A 401 -44.38 -2.44 -4.57
CA ASN A 401 -44.81 -3.13 -3.36
C ASN A 401 -45.77 -4.32 -3.60
N ALA A 402 -46.02 -4.66 -4.87
CA ALA A 402 -46.90 -5.75 -5.25
C ALA A 402 -46.41 -6.44 -6.54
N LEU A 403 -46.83 -7.69 -6.72
CA LEU A 403 -46.56 -8.44 -7.94
C LEU A 403 -47.23 -7.77 -9.15
N PRO A 404 -46.62 -7.81 -10.33
CA PRO A 404 -45.33 -8.45 -10.64
C PRO A 404 -44.11 -7.55 -10.39
N ASP A 405 -44.30 -6.27 -10.06
CA ASP A 405 -43.23 -5.26 -10.05
C ASP A 405 -42.31 -5.33 -8.82
N ASN A 406 -42.70 -6.05 -7.76
CA ASN A 406 -41.86 -6.25 -6.58
C ASN A 406 -40.95 -7.49 -6.65
N ILE A 407 -40.74 -8.09 -7.83
CA ILE A 407 -39.75 -9.14 -8.07
C ILE A 407 -38.87 -8.74 -9.26
N VAL A 408 -37.56 -8.88 -9.11
CA VAL A 408 -36.58 -8.59 -10.17
C VAL A 408 -35.78 -9.84 -10.51
N VAL A 409 -35.74 -10.17 -11.79
CA VAL A 409 -34.82 -11.15 -12.37
C VAL A 409 -34.11 -10.46 -13.53
N LEU A 410 -32.80 -10.28 -13.42
CA LEU A 410 -32.01 -9.64 -14.46
C LEU A 410 -31.59 -10.64 -15.53
N ASN A 411 -31.59 -10.20 -16.78
CA ASN A 411 -30.96 -10.93 -17.87
C ASN A 411 -29.43 -10.68 -17.87
N PRO A 412 -28.64 -11.55 -18.55
CA PRO A 412 -27.23 -11.26 -18.77
C PRO A 412 -27.02 -9.88 -19.42
N ASP A 413 -25.94 -9.21 -19.01
CA ASP A 413 -25.53 -7.87 -19.47
C ASP A 413 -26.54 -6.73 -19.17
N GLN A 414 -27.63 -7.01 -18.45
CA GLN A 414 -28.67 -6.03 -18.11
C GLN A 414 -28.32 -5.24 -16.83
N GLN A 415 -28.52 -3.92 -16.87
CA GLN A 415 -28.30 -3.03 -15.74
C GLN A 415 -29.63 -2.47 -15.21
N LEU A 416 -29.87 -2.63 -13.92
CA LEU A 416 -30.98 -2.00 -13.20
C LEU A 416 -30.43 -0.92 -12.27
N LEU A 417 -30.66 0.34 -12.66
CA LEU A 417 -30.03 1.50 -12.04
C LEU A 417 -31.09 2.45 -11.48
N GLY A 418 -31.14 2.57 -10.16
CA GLY A 418 -31.96 3.55 -9.45
C GLY A 418 -31.19 4.83 -9.23
N GLU A 419 -31.90 5.96 -9.27
CA GLU A 419 -31.39 7.25 -8.81
C GLU A 419 -32.08 7.67 -7.51
N GLY A 420 -31.41 8.51 -6.73
CA GLY A 420 -31.99 9.07 -5.52
C GLY A 420 -30.93 9.52 -4.52
N ARG A 421 -31.40 10.04 -3.40
CA ARG A 421 -30.55 10.51 -2.31
C ARG A 421 -30.40 9.41 -1.25
N ILE A 422 -29.15 9.10 -0.91
CA ILE A 422 -28.79 8.34 0.28
C ILE A 422 -28.61 9.32 1.43
N THR A 423 -29.39 9.14 2.49
CA THR A 423 -29.30 9.97 3.70
C THR A 423 -29.02 9.08 4.88
N THR A 424 -27.98 9.42 5.63
CA THR A 424 -27.60 8.78 6.89
C THR A 424 -27.59 9.85 7.98
N THR A 425 -27.38 9.43 9.22
CA THR A 425 -27.25 10.32 10.39
C THR A 425 -26.11 11.33 10.24
N SER A 426 -25.01 10.94 9.60
CA SER A 426 -23.76 11.71 9.54
C SER A 426 -23.41 12.24 8.15
N SER A 427 -24.01 11.71 7.08
CA SER A 427 -23.69 12.09 5.70
C SER A 427 -24.87 11.95 4.74
N SER A 428 -24.81 12.66 3.61
CA SER A 428 -25.79 12.51 2.54
C SER A 428 -25.15 12.66 1.16
N ARG A 429 -25.48 11.72 0.26
CA ARG A 429 -24.89 11.57 -1.07
C ARG A 429 -25.96 11.22 -2.10
N ILE A 430 -25.78 11.65 -3.33
CA ILE A 430 -26.62 11.23 -4.47
C ILE A 430 -26.03 9.97 -5.09
N VAL A 431 -26.87 8.99 -5.43
CA VAL A 431 -26.45 7.81 -6.20
C VAL A 431 -25.91 8.28 -7.55
N SER A 432 -24.69 7.84 -7.89
CA SER A 432 -24.05 8.16 -9.16
C SER A 432 -23.90 6.89 -9.98
N ASN A 433 -24.56 6.84 -11.12
CA ASN A 433 -24.53 5.71 -12.03
C ASN A 433 -23.62 6.05 -13.22
N ILE A 434 -22.75 5.11 -13.60
CA ILE A 434 -21.74 5.30 -14.65
C ILE A 434 -21.91 4.18 -15.68
N ILE A 435 -21.83 4.55 -16.96
CA ILE A 435 -21.77 3.62 -18.09
C ILE A 435 -20.46 3.81 -18.87
N GLN A 436 -20.03 2.78 -19.60
CA GLN A 436 -18.81 2.83 -20.42
C GLN A 436 -19.15 3.22 -21.86
N VAL A 437 -18.49 4.22 -22.42
CA VAL A 437 -18.74 4.67 -23.80
C VAL A 437 -17.56 4.34 -24.70
N SER A 438 -17.86 3.67 -25.82
CA SER A 438 -16.85 3.26 -26.81
C SER A 438 -15.98 4.44 -27.24
N GLN A 439 -14.65 4.24 -27.25
CA GLN A 439 -13.61 5.18 -27.67
C GLN A 439 -13.43 6.46 -26.83
N VAL A 440 -14.24 6.70 -25.79
CA VAL A 440 -14.17 7.94 -24.99
C VAL A 440 -14.14 7.70 -23.47
N GLY A 441 -14.58 6.54 -22.99
CA GLY A 441 -14.48 6.13 -21.57
C GLY A 441 -15.78 6.32 -20.77
N ASP A 442 -15.65 6.49 -19.45
CA ASP A 442 -16.75 6.55 -18.49
C ASP A 442 -17.66 7.79 -18.69
N LEU A 443 -18.98 7.57 -18.70
CA LEU A 443 -20.01 8.60 -18.71
C LEU A 443 -20.87 8.47 -17.45
N THR A 444 -20.92 9.51 -16.63
CA THR A 444 -21.88 9.59 -15.52
C THR A 444 -23.26 9.90 -16.07
N LEU A 445 -24.25 9.09 -15.72
CA LEU A 445 -25.64 9.32 -16.11
C LEU A 445 -26.19 10.59 -15.42
N PRO A 446 -26.90 11.47 -16.14
CA PRO A 446 -27.54 12.64 -15.56
C PRO A 446 -28.72 12.24 -14.66
N SER A 447 -29.23 13.18 -13.86
CA SER A 447 -30.45 12.98 -13.09
C SER A 447 -31.69 13.03 -13.97
N SER A 448 -32.73 12.27 -13.62
CA SER A 448 -34.01 12.35 -14.32
C SER A 448 -34.71 13.69 -14.07
N PRO A 449 -35.67 14.08 -14.95
CA PRO A 449 -36.54 15.23 -14.70
C PRO A 449 -37.30 15.12 -13.37
N THR A 450 -37.71 13.91 -12.96
CA THR A 450 -38.43 13.66 -11.71
C THR A 450 -37.56 13.98 -10.49
N PHE A 451 -36.30 13.53 -10.50
CA PHE A 451 -35.40 13.79 -9.37
C PHE A 451 -34.97 15.25 -9.29
N LEU A 452 -34.72 15.89 -10.43
CA LEU A 452 -34.46 17.34 -10.50
C LEU A 452 -35.64 18.15 -9.96
N ALA A 453 -36.88 17.80 -10.32
CA ALA A 453 -38.08 18.47 -9.82
C ALA A 453 -38.26 18.32 -8.29
N SER A 454 -37.73 17.25 -7.69
CA SER A 454 -37.71 17.06 -6.23
C SER A 454 -36.67 17.93 -5.50
N GLY A 455 -35.86 18.70 -6.21
CA GLY A 455 -34.71 19.41 -5.64
C GLY A 455 -33.60 18.45 -5.17
N LEU A 456 -33.48 17.29 -5.80
CA LEU A 456 -32.50 16.24 -5.46
C LEU A 456 -32.65 15.68 -4.02
N THR A 457 -33.88 15.61 -3.53
CA THR A 457 -34.21 15.16 -2.16
C THR A 457 -34.93 13.82 -2.10
N ALA A 458 -35.53 13.37 -3.20
CA ALA A 458 -36.25 12.10 -3.23
C ALA A 458 -35.35 10.90 -2.88
N SER A 459 -35.92 9.92 -2.17
CA SER A 459 -35.26 8.67 -1.82
C SER A 459 -34.96 7.82 -3.07
N ARG A 460 -34.04 6.88 -2.93
CA ARG A 460 -33.86 5.76 -3.87
C ARG A 460 -35.17 5.00 -4.10
N PRO A 461 -35.37 4.34 -5.26
CA PRO A 461 -36.52 3.49 -5.51
C PRO A 461 -36.57 2.32 -4.52
N ILE A 462 -37.78 1.93 -4.15
CA ILE A 462 -38.04 0.89 -3.14
C ILE A 462 -38.73 -0.30 -3.80
N ILE A 463 -38.16 -1.49 -3.62
CA ILE A 463 -38.81 -2.78 -3.89
C ILE A 463 -39.19 -3.35 -2.52
N SER A 464 -40.48 -3.58 -2.27
CA SER A 464 -40.94 -4.05 -0.95
C SER A 464 -41.98 -5.18 -0.99
N GLY A 465 -42.05 -5.93 0.11
CA GLY A 465 -43.04 -6.99 0.31
C GLY A 465 -42.93 -8.14 -0.70
N THR A 466 -41.74 -8.39 -1.23
CA THR A 466 -41.49 -9.43 -2.22
C THR A 466 -41.77 -10.83 -1.65
N ALA A 467 -42.61 -11.62 -2.32
CA ALA A 467 -42.73 -13.05 -2.02
C ALA A 467 -41.55 -13.82 -2.65
N GLY A 468 -40.61 -14.28 -1.82
CA GLY A 468 -39.37 -14.93 -2.24
C GLY A 468 -38.20 -13.95 -2.34
N ASN A 469 -37.33 -14.16 -3.33
CA ASN A 469 -36.13 -13.34 -3.50
C ASN A 469 -36.47 -12.00 -4.16
N ALA A 470 -35.93 -10.88 -3.66
CA ALA A 470 -36.20 -9.55 -4.24
C ALA A 470 -35.50 -9.36 -5.59
N VAL A 471 -34.20 -9.64 -5.67
CA VAL A 471 -33.41 -9.51 -6.91
C VAL A 471 -32.63 -10.79 -7.16
N THR A 472 -32.73 -11.33 -8.39
CA THR A 472 -31.87 -12.41 -8.90
C THR A 472 -30.95 -11.88 -9.99
N LEU A 473 -29.64 -12.05 -9.80
CA LEU A 473 -28.59 -11.59 -10.71
C LEU A 473 -28.25 -12.65 -11.77
N ALA A 474 -27.78 -12.17 -12.93
CA ALA A 474 -27.21 -12.96 -14.02
C ALA A 474 -25.78 -12.49 -14.36
N ASP A 475 -25.16 -13.09 -15.37
CA ASP A 475 -23.83 -12.71 -15.84
C ASP A 475 -23.77 -11.24 -16.26
N ASN A 476 -22.72 -10.54 -15.85
CA ASN A 476 -22.47 -9.12 -16.14
C ASN A 476 -23.64 -8.17 -15.79
N SER A 477 -24.56 -8.62 -14.94
CA SER A 477 -25.71 -7.81 -14.52
C SER A 477 -25.33 -6.84 -13.41
N GLN A 478 -26.04 -5.71 -13.35
CA GLN A 478 -25.81 -4.68 -12.34
C GLN A 478 -27.10 -4.30 -11.62
N LEU A 479 -27.06 -4.27 -10.29
CA LEU A 479 -28.04 -3.62 -9.44
C LEU A 479 -27.40 -2.39 -8.81
N SER A 480 -28.01 -1.21 -8.94
CA SER A 480 -27.48 0.01 -8.32
C SER A 480 -28.57 0.90 -7.74
N GLY A 481 -28.39 1.44 -6.53
CA GLY A 481 -29.20 2.55 -6.05
C GLY A 481 -30.63 2.21 -5.61
N PHE A 482 -30.87 1.02 -5.06
CA PHE A 482 -32.20 0.58 -4.59
C PHE A 482 -32.27 0.41 -3.07
N ILE A 483 -33.49 0.44 -2.54
CA ILE A 483 -33.85 -0.12 -1.24
C ILE A 483 -34.67 -1.39 -1.50
N LEU A 484 -34.22 -2.52 -0.97
CA LEU A 484 -34.92 -3.80 -0.98
C LEU A 484 -35.43 -4.03 0.45
N ASP A 485 -36.74 -3.96 0.65
CA ASP A 485 -37.32 -3.95 2.00
C ASP A 485 -38.30 -5.12 2.20
N THR A 486 -38.06 -5.92 3.24
CA THR A 486 -38.91 -7.06 3.64
C THR A 486 -39.17 -8.14 2.57
N PRO A 487 -38.19 -8.57 1.75
CA PRO A 487 -38.41 -9.77 0.94
C PRO A 487 -38.60 -10.97 1.86
N THR A 488 -39.57 -11.86 1.59
CA THR A 488 -39.78 -13.05 2.43
C THR A 488 -38.70 -14.11 2.26
N GLY A 489 -37.91 -14.03 1.18
CA GLY A 489 -36.72 -14.84 0.92
C GLY A 489 -35.45 -14.00 0.97
N ILE A 490 -34.57 -14.17 -0.02
CA ILE A 490 -33.25 -13.51 -0.05
C ILE A 490 -33.37 -12.08 -0.61
N GLY A 491 -32.61 -11.13 -0.07
CA GLY A 491 -32.51 -9.78 -0.63
C GLY A 491 -31.95 -9.78 -2.05
N VAL A 492 -30.68 -10.16 -2.19
CA VAL A 492 -30.03 -10.35 -3.50
C VAL A 492 -29.49 -11.77 -3.63
N PHE A 493 -29.93 -12.46 -4.67
CA PHE A 493 -29.54 -13.83 -4.96
C PHE A 493 -28.73 -13.90 -6.26
N SER A 494 -27.66 -14.68 -6.25
CA SER A 494 -26.88 -15.02 -7.44
C SER A 494 -26.48 -16.50 -7.37
N ASN A 495 -26.57 -17.21 -8.50
CA ASN A 495 -26.11 -18.60 -8.60
C ASN A 495 -25.35 -18.83 -9.91
N GLY A 496 -24.04 -19.05 -9.80
CA GLY A 496 -23.19 -19.32 -10.96
C GLY A 496 -22.99 -18.13 -11.91
N ALA A 497 -23.30 -16.90 -11.47
CA ALA A 497 -23.07 -15.72 -12.29
C ALA A 497 -21.64 -15.18 -12.12
N SER A 498 -21.10 -14.60 -13.20
CA SER A 498 -19.82 -13.89 -13.27
C SER A 498 -20.03 -12.43 -13.69
N GLY A 499 -19.21 -11.53 -13.19
CA GLY A 499 -19.23 -10.11 -13.57
C GLY A 499 -20.36 -9.31 -12.93
N SER A 500 -21.06 -9.85 -11.93
CA SER A 500 -22.20 -9.18 -11.32
C SER A 500 -21.76 -8.02 -10.42
N ILE A 501 -22.54 -6.93 -10.42
CA ILE A 501 -22.25 -5.70 -9.66
C ILE A 501 -23.46 -5.32 -8.80
N ILE A 502 -23.22 -5.01 -7.52
CA ILE A 502 -24.22 -4.49 -6.57
C ILE A 502 -23.67 -3.21 -5.97
N ASN A 503 -24.29 -2.06 -6.24
CA ASN A 503 -23.79 -0.78 -5.78
C ASN A 503 -24.86 0.05 -5.05
N ASP A 504 -24.50 0.75 -3.98
CA ASP A 504 -25.38 1.75 -3.35
C ASP A 504 -26.77 1.19 -2.98
N THR A 505 -26.84 -0.09 -2.60
CA THR A 505 -28.08 -0.80 -2.27
C THR A 505 -28.27 -0.88 -0.76
N LEU A 506 -29.50 -0.70 -0.27
CA LEU A 506 -29.89 -1.08 1.08
C LEU A 506 -30.77 -2.32 1.01
N ILE A 507 -30.45 -3.34 1.79
CA ILE A 507 -31.24 -4.56 1.95
C ILE A 507 -31.69 -4.60 3.40
N SER A 508 -32.99 -4.48 3.65
CA SER A 508 -33.56 -4.46 4.99
C SER A 508 -34.55 -5.61 5.20
N ASN A 509 -34.48 -6.25 6.37
CA ASN A 509 -35.48 -7.20 6.86
C ASN A 509 -35.74 -8.41 5.92
N ALA A 510 -34.70 -8.93 5.28
CA ALA A 510 -34.83 -10.12 4.43
C ALA A 510 -35.23 -11.35 5.26
N GLY A 511 -36.23 -12.12 4.82
CA GLY A 511 -36.69 -13.33 5.51
C GLY A 511 -35.74 -14.52 5.37
N GLY A 512 -34.87 -14.49 4.36
CA GLY A 512 -33.71 -15.36 4.18
C GLY A 512 -32.41 -14.59 4.38
N ALA A 513 -31.39 -14.89 3.57
CA ALA A 513 -30.14 -14.15 3.60
C ALA A 513 -30.30 -12.72 3.06
N GLY A 514 -29.49 -11.78 3.54
CA GLY A 514 -29.42 -10.44 2.95
C GLY A 514 -28.88 -10.52 1.52
N ILE A 515 -27.69 -11.11 1.38
CA ILE A 515 -27.10 -11.48 0.08
C ILE A 515 -26.70 -12.96 0.13
N LEU A 516 -27.12 -13.73 -0.87
CA LEU A 516 -26.66 -15.10 -1.09
C LEU A 516 -25.97 -15.20 -2.46
N LEU A 517 -24.69 -15.55 -2.44
CA LEU A 517 -23.89 -15.85 -3.62
C LEU A 517 -23.58 -17.36 -3.65
N GLN A 518 -24.23 -18.09 -4.55
CA GLN A 518 -24.03 -19.52 -4.75
C GLN A 518 -23.16 -19.80 -5.96
N ASN A 519 -22.26 -20.77 -5.85
CA ASN A 519 -21.43 -21.27 -6.94
C ASN A 519 -20.73 -20.17 -7.75
N THR A 520 -20.33 -19.06 -7.11
CA THR A 520 -19.82 -17.88 -7.81
C THR A 520 -18.63 -18.25 -8.69
N VAL A 521 -18.69 -17.82 -9.94
CA VAL A 521 -17.63 -17.93 -10.94
C VAL A 521 -17.19 -16.52 -11.34
N GLY A 522 -15.94 -16.36 -11.79
CA GLY A 522 -15.45 -15.04 -12.19
C GLY A 522 -15.46 -14.04 -11.04
N THR A 523 -16.12 -12.89 -11.19
CA THR A 523 -16.11 -11.79 -10.21
C THR A 523 -17.50 -11.35 -9.76
N THR A 524 -17.67 -11.00 -8.48
CA THR A 524 -18.82 -10.24 -7.97
C THR A 524 -18.32 -9.01 -7.22
N THR A 525 -18.75 -7.82 -7.61
CA THR A 525 -18.36 -6.56 -6.96
C THR A 525 -19.54 -5.97 -6.21
N ILE A 526 -19.36 -5.70 -4.93
CA ILE A 526 -20.34 -5.11 -4.03
C ILE A 526 -19.73 -3.83 -3.48
N THR A 527 -20.35 -2.68 -3.74
CA THR A 527 -19.83 -1.38 -3.31
C THR A 527 -20.91 -0.60 -2.59
N ASN A 528 -20.58 -0.07 -1.42
CA ASN A 528 -21.47 0.78 -0.65
C ASN A 528 -22.86 0.22 -0.34
N THR A 529 -22.94 -1.11 -0.20
CA THR A 529 -24.18 -1.82 0.10
C THR A 529 -24.32 -2.04 1.60
N ILE A 530 -25.53 -1.78 2.11
CA ILE A 530 -25.88 -2.02 3.51
C ILE A 530 -26.83 -3.22 3.57
N ILE A 531 -26.51 -4.16 4.45
CA ILE A 531 -27.40 -5.27 4.82
C ILE A 531 -27.84 -5.03 6.26
N ASP A 532 -29.14 -5.01 6.50
CA ASP A 532 -29.73 -4.72 7.81
C ASP A 532 -30.81 -5.74 8.16
N SER A 533 -30.62 -6.41 9.29
CA SER A 533 -31.64 -7.23 9.96
C SER A 533 -32.20 -8.36 9.09
N ALA A 534 -31.33 -9.08 8.37
CA ALA A 534 -31.73 -10.34 7.75
C ALA A 534 -32.10 -11.38 8.83
N VAL A 535 -33.13 -12.17 8.57
CA VAL A 535 -33.53 -13.30 9.42
C VAL A 535 -32.56 -14.46 9.23
N GLY A 536 -32.19 -14.75 7.97
CA GLY A 536 -31.10 -15.63 7.56
C GLY A 536 -29.73 -14.98 7.73
N PRO A 537 -28.65 -15.67 7.31
CA PRO A 537 -27.32 -15.07 7.36
C PRO A 537 -27.26 -13.76 6.57
N ALA A 538 -26.68 -12.70 7.14
CA ALA A 538 -26.70 -11.40 6.46
C ALA A 538 -25.91 -11.45 5.13
N PHE A 539 -24.70 -11.99 5.15
CA PHE A 539 -23.88 -12.23 3.96
C PHE A 539 -23.49 -13.71 3.86
N HIS A 540 -24.00 -14.40 2.85
CA HIS A 540 -23.80 -15.85 2.64
C HIS A 540 -23.11 -16.12 1.30
N VAL A 541 -22.00 -16.84 1.35
CA VAL A 541 -21.33 -17.42 0.17
C VAL A 541 -21.29 -18.93 0.32
N ASP A 542 -21.82 -19.64 -0.67
CA ASP A 542 -21.89 -21.10 -0.69
C ASP A 542 -21.38 -21.66 -2.02
N GLY A 543 -20.19 -22.28 -1.99
CA GLY A 543 -19.59 -22.91 -3.15
C GLY A 543 -18.89 -21.95 -4.12
N GLY A 544 -18.38 -22.52 -5.22
CA GLY A 544 -17.70 -21.79 -6.29
C GLY A 544 -16.21 -21.54 -6.05
N ALA A 545 -15.62 -20.76 -6.96
CA ALA A 545 -14.20 -20.38 -6.92
C ALA A 545 -13.95 -18.94 -7.45
N GLY A 546 -15.00 -18.10 -7.44
CA GLY A 546 -14.95 -16.72 -7.89
C GLY A 546 -14.24 -15.77 -6.92
N GLN A 547 -14.10 -14.53 -7.37
CA GLN A 547 -13.57 -13.41 -6.60
C GLN A 547 -14.71 -12.47 -6.23
N ILE A 548 -14.98 -12.35 -4.93
CA ILE A 548 -16.05 -11.53 -4.38
C ILE A 548 -15.39 -10.37 -3.63
N SER A 549 -15.76 -9.15 -3.97
CA SER A 549 -15.24 -7.94 -3.33
C SER A 549 -16.38 -7.14 -2.74
N MET A 550 -16.39 -6.91 -1.44
CA MET A 550 -17.32 -6.00 -0.76
C MET A 550 -16.54 -4.81 -0.21
N THR A 551 -16.82 -3.61 -0.71
CA THR A 551 -16.07 -2.41 -0.35
C THR A 551 -16.97 -1.28 0.09
N SER A 552 -16.50 -0.52 1.07
CA SER A 552 -17.14 0.70 1.55
C SER A 552 -16.23 1.89 1.26
N THR A 553 -16.82 2.98 0.81
CA THR A 553 -16.15 4.28 0.72
C THR A 553 -16.16 5.04 2.05
N SER A 554 -16.79 4.49 3.10
CA SER A 554 -16.74 5.08 4.45
C SER A 554 -15.30 5.06 4.99
N THR A 555 -14.90 6.17 5.60
CA THR A 555 -13.63 6.29 6.34
C THR A 555 -13.85 6.42 7.84
N LEU A 556 -15.09 6.22 8.30
CA LEU A 556 -15.51 6.35 9.69
C LEU A 556 -16.19 5.05 10.15
N GLU A 557 -16.16 4.80 11.46
CA GLU A 557 -16.81 3.63 12.08
C GLU A 557 -18.33 3.63 11.90
N ASP A 558 -18.98 4.80 11.83
CA ASP A 558 -20.39 4.92 11.46
C ASP A 558 -20.54 4.72 9.94
N PRO A 559 -21.12 3.60 9.48
CA PRO A 559 -21.02 3.25 8.08
C PRO A 559 -22.12 3.95 7.30
N ALA A 560 -21.81 5.16 6.83
CA ALA A 560 -22.73 5.91 5.98
C ALA A 560 -23.06 5.18 4.66
N TYR A 561 -22.13 4.34 4.16
CA TYR A 561 -22.19 3.78 2.82
C TYR A 561 -21.55 2.39 2.74
N GLY A 562 -21.85 1.44 3.63
CA GLY A 562 -21.35 0.05 3.48
C GLY A 562 -21.16 -0.65 4.82
N ALA A 563 -22.11 -1.52 5.17
CA ALA A 563 -22.22 -2.13 6.49
C ALA A 563 -22.97 -3.46 6.45
N ILE A 564 -22.73 -4.28 7.48
CA ILE A 564 -23.60 -5.39 7.84
C ILE A 564 -24.08 -5.14 9.27
N PHE A 565 -25.39 -4.98 9.45
CA PHE A 565 -26.06 -4.95 10.74
C PHE A 565 -26.87 -6.25 10.90
N ASN A 566 -26.41 -7.11 11.79
CA ASN A 566 -26.98 -8.42 12.00
C ASN A 566 -27.52 -8.58 13.43
N SER A 567 -28.59 -9.35 13.58
CA SER A 567 -29.17 -9.68 14.89
C SER A 567 -29.77 -11.08 14.98
N SER A 568 -29.61 -11.89 13.92
CA SER A 568 -30.14 -13.25 13.81
C SER A 568 -29.19 -14.05 12.93
N GLN A 569 -28.96 -15.33 13.25
CA GLN A 569 -28.06 -16.21 12.49
C GLN A 569 -26.70 -15.55 12.21
N GLU A 570 -25.89 -16.10 11.31
CA GLU A 570 -24.54 -15.61 11.06
C GLU A 570 -24.54 -14.23 10.37
N ALA A 571 -23.75 -13.28 10.86
CA ALA A 571 -23.50 -12.05 10.12
C ALA A 571 -22.76 -12.34 8.81
N ILE A 572 -21.84 -13.30 8.84
CA ILE A 572 -21.09 -13.78 7.68
C ILE A 572 -21.04 -15.31 7.73
N LEU A 573 -21.57 -15.96 6.68
CA LEU A 573 -21.46 -17.39 6.45
C LEU A 573 -20.70 -17.64 5.13
N ILE A 574 -19.57 -18.32 5.22
CA ILE A 574 -18.76 -18.71 4.06
C ILE A 574 -18.57 -20.22 4.10
N GLU A 575 -19.04 -20.90 3.08
CA GLU A 575 -18.95 -22.36 3.04
C GLU A 575 -18.69 -22.94 1.67
N ASN A 576 -18.11 -24.14 1.68
CA ASN A 576 -17.99 -25.03 0.53
C ASN A 576 -17.23 -24.44 -0.69
N MET A 577 -16.51 -23.32 -0.58
CA MET A 577 -15.76 -22.79 -1.72
C MET A 577 -14.58 -23.71 -2.04
N ALA A 578 -14.47 -24.11 -3.30
CA ALA A 578 -13.37 -24.93 -3.81
C ALA A 578 -12.08 -24.12 -4.05
N GLY A 579 -12.17 -22.79 -4.02
CA GLY A 579 -11.08 -21.85 -4.24
C GLY A 579 -11.59 -20.41 -4.24
N GLY A 580 -10.88 -19.49 -4.90
CA GLY A 580 -11.30 -18.09 -5.02
C GLY A 580 -11.01 -17.24 -3.79
N SER A 581 -11.65 -16.08 -3.71
CA SER A 581 -11.40 -15.10 -2.65
C SER A 581 -12.60 -14.23 -2.34
N ILE A 582 -12.85 -13.99 -1.06
CA ILE A 582 -13.75 -12.96 -0.56
C ILE A 582 -12.90 -11.86 0.07
N THR A 583 -13.10 -10.61 -0.33
CA THR A 583 -12.35 -9.46 0.22
C THR A 583 -13.32 -8.40 0.68
N MET A 584 -13.34 -8.12 1.98
CA MET A 584 -14.01 -6.96 2.58
C MET A 584 -12.98 -5.86 2.85
N VAL A 585 -13.27 -4.63 2.40
CA VAL A 585 -12.42 -3.46 2.67
C VAL A 585 -13.28 -2.28 3.12
N GLY A 586 -13.02 -1.80 4.33
CA GLY A 586 -13.74 -0.65 4.91
C GLY A 586 -15.19 -0.95 5.30
N THR A 587 -15.73 -2.12 4.94
CA THR A 587 -17.03 -2.59 5.44
C THR A 587 -16.95 -2.78 6.95
N THR A 588 -17.95 -2.29 7.69
CA THR A 588 -18.13 -2.61 9.10
C THR A 588 -19.12 -3.75 9.27
N VAL A 589 -18.90 -4.59 10.27
CA VAL A 589 -19.80 -5.68 10.62
C VAL A 589 -20.15 -5.56 12.09
N ASP A 590 -21.41 -5.24 12.35
CA ASP A 590 -21.99 -5.17 13.68
C ASP A 590 -23.02 -6.29 13.81
N ASP A 591 -22.66 -7.33 14.56
CA ASP A 591 -23.55 -8.42 14.90
C ASP A 591 -23.99 -8.27 16.36
N THR A 592 -25.28 -8.01 16.61
CA THR A 592 -25.84 -7.85 17.95
C THR A 592 -26.95 -8.88 18.17
N GLY A 593 -26.60 -10.02 18.77
CA GLY A 593 -27.52 -11.12 19.04
C GLY A 593 -27.61 -12.18 17.94
N GLY A 594 -26.83 -12.10 16.86
CA GLY A 594 -26.72 -13.15 15.85
C GLY A 594 -25.82 -14.32 16.28
N ALA A 595 -25.31 -15.09 15.33
CA ALA A 595 -24.48 -16.29 15.53
C ALA A 595 -23.01 -16.05 15.14
N GLY A 596 -22.60 -14.79 14.94
CA GLY A 596 -21.22 -14.43 14.65
C GLY A 596 -20.80 -14.69 13.21
N VAL A 597 -19.56 -15.12 13.04
CA VAL A 597 -18.94 -15.45 11.75
C VAL A 597 -18.66 -16.94 11.67
N LEU A 598 -19.11 -17.59 10.60
CA LEU A 598 -18.83 -19.00 10.32
C LEU A 598 -18.15 -19.18 8.96
N ILE A 599 -16.99 -19.83 8.97
CA ILE A 599 -16.28 -20.29 7.78
C ILE A 599 -16.15 -21.81 7.87
N GLN A 600 -16.72 -22.57 6.93
CA GLN A 600 -16.70 -24.03 7.01
C GLN A 600 -16.48 -24.73 5.67
N ASN A 601 -15.78 -25.88 5.70
CA ASN A 601 -15.51 -26.70 4.52
C ASN A 601 -14.93 -25.90 3.35
N ASN A 602 -14.10 -24.90 3.66
CA ASN A 602 -13.72 -23.86 2.72
C ASN A 602 -12.23 -23.98 2.35
N ALA A 603 -11.94 -24.00 1.05
CA ALA A 603 -10.59 -23.99 0.49
C ALA A 603 -10.23 -22.62 -0.13
N GLY A 604 -11.21 -21.73 -0.33
CA GLY A 604 -11.01 -20.35 -0.78
C GLY A 604 -10.41 -19.45 0.30
N SER A 605 -10.11 -18.20 -0.06
CA SER A 605 -9.61 -17.19 0.89
C SER A 605 -10.70 -16.22 1.33
N ALA A 606 -10.62 -15.68 2.54
CA ALA A 606 -11.49 -14.62 3.02
C ALA A 606 -10.68 -13.55 3.78
N THR A 607 -10.88 -12.28 3.45
CA THR A 607 -10.44 -11.15 4.26
C THR A 607 -11.68 -10.43 4.79
N LEU A 608 -11.85 -10.44 6.11
CA LEU A 608 -12.93 -9.77 6.81
C LEU A 608 -12.38 -8.56 7.56
N ASP A 609 -13.18 -7.50 7.67
CA ASP A 609 -12.73 -6.20 8.16
C ASP A 609 -13.72 -5.67 9.22
N ASN A 610 -13.19 -4.99 10.25
CA ASN A 610 -13.95 -4.20 11.22
C ASN A 610 -15.10 -4.94 11.92
N LEU A 611 -14.82 -6.16 12.42
CA LEU A 611 -15.81 -6.98 13.10
C LEU A 611 -16.07 -6.51 14.54
N ASN A 612 -17.35 -6.46 14.90
CA ASN A 612 -17.85 -6.25 16.25
C ASN A 612 -19.04 -7.16 16.52
N LEU A 613 -18.81 -8.17 17.35
CA LEU A 613 -19.73 -9.28 17.57
C LEU A 613 -20.15 -9.25 19.04
N VAL A 614 -21.40 -8.87 19.30
CA VAL A 614 -21.95 -8.64 20.64
C VAL A 614 -23.12 -9.60 20.88
N GLY A 615 -23.05 -10.35 21.99
CA GLY A 615 -24.10 -11.28 22.39
C GLY A 615 -24.32 -12.42 21.40
N SER A 616 -23.28 -12.88 20.71
CA SER A 616 -23.41 -13.98 19.74
C SER A 616 -24.04 -15.22 20.40
N THR A 617 -25.14 -15.71 19.85
CA THR A 617 -25.91 -16.89 20.28
C THR A 617 -25.16 -18.23 20.11
N SER A 618 -23.99 -18.19 19.46
CA SER A 618 -23.09 -19.31 19.21
C SER A 618 -21.64 -18.89 19.55
N THR A 619 -20.67 -19.42 18.83
CA THR A 619 -19.28 -18.96 18.82
C THR A 619 -19.18 -17.60 18.12
N GLY A 620 -18.32 -16.69 18.60
CA GLY A 620 -18.11 -15.40 17.94
C GLY A 620 -17.55 -15.56 16.52
N ILE A 621 -16.40 -16.23 16.39
CA ILE A 621 -15.79 -16.56 15.08
C ILE A 621 -15.46 -18.04 15.04
N SER A 622 -15.95 -18.76 14.03
CA SER A 622 -15.72 -20.19 13.85
C SER A 622 -15.12 -20.49 12.48
N ILE A 623 -14.03 -21.27 12.46
CA ILE A 623 -13.38 -21.78 11.24
C ILE A 623 -13.29 -23.29 11.34
N LEU A 624 -14.06 -24.00 10.52
CA LEU A 624 -14.25 -25.44 10.60
C LEU A 624 -13.80 -26.16 9.32
N ASN A 625 -13.05 -27.25 9.46
CA ASN A 625 -12.70 -28.19 8.37
C ASN A 625 -12.22 -27.49 7.09
N SER A 626 -11.34 -26.50 7.24
CA SER A 626 -11.00 -25.53 6.19
C SER A 626 -9.52 -25.54 5.87
N SER A 627 -9.14 -25.18 4.64
CA SER A 627 -7.74 -25.19 4.17
C SER A 627 -7.31 -23.91 3.44
N GLY A 628 -8.19 -22.91 3.43
CA GLY A 628 -7.99 -21.60 2.83
C GLY A 628 -7.16 -20.63 3.67
N THR A 629 -7.07 -19.38 3.20
CA THR A 629 -6.42 -18.27 3.93
C THR A 629 -7.46 -17.28 4.44
N TYR A 630 -7.50 -17.08 5.76
CA TYR A 630 -8.48 -16.24 6.45
C TYR A 630 -7.77 -15.11 7.19
N THR A 631 -8.12 -13.87 6.87
CA THR A 631 -7.51 -12.68 7.47
C THR A 631 -8.58 -11.81 8.09
N PHE A 632 -8.40 -11.44 9.36
CA PHE A 632 -9.26 -10.54 10.11
C PHE A 632 -8.50 -9.25 10.36
N ARG A 633 -9.03 -8.14 9.83
CA ARG A 633 -8.40 -6.81 9.84
C ARG A 633 -9.31 -5.80 10.53
N ASN A 634 -8.68 -4.72 11.00
CA ASN A 634 -9.37 -3.62 11.64
C ASN A 634 -8.94 -2.32 10.95
N SER A 635 -9.43 -2.07 9.73
CA SER A 635 -9.04 -0.89 8.94
C SER A 635 -9.62 0.43 9.46
N LEU A 636 -10.79 0.37 10.10
CA LEU A 636 -11.52 1.48 10.69
C LEU A 636 -11.65 1.33 12.21
N ARG A 637 -11.73 0.10 12.73
CA ARG A 637 -11.77 -0.21 14.17
C ARG A 637 -10.37 -0.41 14.73
N THR A 638 -10.25 -0.36 16.06
CA THR A 638 -8.99 -0.64 16.76
C THR A 638 -8.72 -2.13 16.96
N ASN A 639 -9.76 -2.96 16.99
CA ASN A 639 -9.68 -4.40 17.20
C ASN A 639 -10.87 -5.12 16.55
N THR A 640 -10.73 -6.45 16.42
CA THR A 640 -11.86 -7.36 16.27
C THR A 640 -12.43 -7.59 17.65
N SER A 641 -13.66 -7.12 17.89
CA SER A 641 -14.32 -7.16 19.20
C SER A 641 -15.32 -8.31 19.25
N ILE A 642 -15.22 -9.13 20.30
CA ILE A 642 -16.17 -10.20 20.60
C ILE A 642 -16.60 -10.04 22.05
N ASP A 643 -17.87 -9.77 22.29
CA ASP A 643 -18.41 -9.54 23.63
C ASP A 643 -19.61 -10.46 23.88
N GLY A 644 -19.56 -11.29 24.91
CA GLY A 644 -20.73 -12.06 25.34
C GLY A 644 -21.12 -13.22 24.42
N ALA A 645 -20.18 -13.82 23.67
CA ALA A 645 -20.44 -15.03 22.90
C ALA A 645 -20.92 -16.18 23.82
N THR A 646 -21.91 -16.94 23.35
CA THR A 646 -22.54 -18.04 24.12
C THR A 646 -21.66 -19.28 24.19
N ASN A 647 -20.85 -19.51 23.14
CA ASN A 647 -19.78 -20.53 23.12
C ASN A 647 -18.41 -19.84 23.13
N GLN A 648 -17.43 -20.37 22.38
CA GLN A 648 -16.09 -19.78 22.32
C GLN A 648 -16.11 -18.37 21.72
N GLY A 649 -15.15 -17.54 22.12
CA GLY A 649 -14.91 -16.28 21.40
C GLY A 649 -14.45 -16.58 19.97
N ILE A 650 -13.35 -17.33 19.86
CA ILE A 650 -12.80 -17.81 18.58
C ILE A 650 -12.62 -19.32 18.64
N LEU A 651 -13.14 -20.03 17.64
CA LEU A 651 -12.93 -21.45 17.40
C LEU A 651 -12.24 -21.69 16.07
N ILE A 652 -11.14 -22.43 16.07
CA ILE A 652 -10.50 -22.97 14.87
C ILE A 652 -10.39 -24.48 15.03
N ASP A 653 -11.12 -25.25 14.22
CA ASP A 653 -11.18 -26.71 14.30
C ASP A 653 -10.97 -27.34 12.93
N GLY A 654 -9.93 -28.17 12.79
CA GLY A 654 -9.68 -28.91 11.56
C GLY A 654 -9.12 -28.05 10.43
N LEU A 655 -8.23 -27.10 10.75
CA LEU A 655 -7.54 -26.29 9.74
C LEU A 655 -6.45 -27.13 9.03
N GLY A 656 -6.63 -27.40 7.73
CA GLY A 656 -5.75 -28.23 6.91
C GLY A 656 -4.33 -27.65 6.74
N ALA A 657 -3.40 -28.46 6.23
CA ALA A 657 -1.96 -28.15 6.22
C ALA A 657 -1.57 -26.89 5.41
N THR A 658 -2.36 -26.52 4.40
CA THR A 658 -2.18 -25.29 3.63
C THR A 658 -2.95 -24.10 4.22
N GLY A 659 -3.79 -24.35 5.21
CA GLY A 659 -4.66 -23.36 5.82
C GLY A 659 -3.88 -22.34 6.63
N ARG A 660 -4.28 -21.08 6.51
CA ARG A 660 -3.68 -19.98 7.26
C ARG A 660 -4.75 -19.07 7.83
N VAL A 661 -4.66 -18.79 9.12
CA VAL A 661 -5.52 -17.81 9.80
C VAL A 661 -4.65 -16.69 10.34
N THR A 662 -5.05 -15.43 10.12
CA THR A 662 -4.34 -14.28 10.68
C THR A 662 -5.33 -13.28 11.26
N PHE A 663 -5.15 -12.95 12.53
CA PHE A 663 -5.85 -11.87 13.21
C PHE A 663 -4.91 -10.69 13.44
N GLN A 664 -5.41 -9.47 13.36
CA GLN A 664 -4.74 -8.28 13.91
C GLN A 664 -5.00 -8.22 15.43
N ASP A 665 -5.33 -7.04 15.99
CA ASP A 665 -5.73 -6.90 17.38
C ASP A 665 -7.10 -7.55 17.64
N VAL A 666 -7.21 -8.28 18.74
CA VAL A 666 -8.41 -9.03 19.17
C VAL A 666 -8.72 -8.72 20.63
N VAL A 667 -10.00 -8.43 20.90
CA VAL A 667 -10.55 -8.28 22.25
C VAL A 667 -11.73 -9.24 22.41
N ILE A 668 -11.68 -10.05 23.46
CA ILE A 668 -12.73 -11.02 23.82
C ILE A 668 -13.19 -10.74 25.26
N ASP A 669 -14.40 -10.21 25.39
CA ASP A 669 -15.00 -9.84 26.66
C ASP A 669 -16.24 -10.70 26.97
N ASN A 670 -16.54 -10.86 28.27
CA ASN A 670 -17.74 -11.54 28.79
C ASN A 670 -18.07 -12.91 28.16
N ARG A 671 -17.06 -13.65 27.67
CA ARG A 671 -17.24 -14.96 27.00
C ARG A 671 -17.95 -15.97 27.90
N ASN A 672 -18.64 -16.96 27.31
CA ASN A 672 -19.28 -18.05 28.06
C ASN A 672 -18.62 -19.43 27.86
N ALA A 673 -17.55 -19.51 27.08
CA ALA A 673 -16.69 -20.70 27.01
C ALA A 673 -15.20 -20.30 26.92
N GLU A 674 -14.38 -21.06 26.19
CA GLU A 674 -13.00 -20.69 25.90
C GLU A 674 -12.90 -19.34 25.17
N GLY A 675 -11.84 -18.57 25.46
CA GLY A 675 -11.60 -17.32 24.74
C GLY A 675 -11.21 -17.62 23.30
N ILE A 676 -10.08 -18.30 23.15
CA ILE A 676 -9.57 -18.80 21.88
C ILE A 676 -9.36 -20.29 22.03
N ASP A 677 -10.04 -21.09 21.21
CA ASP A 677 -9.84 -22.53 21.14
C ASP A 677 -9.37 -22.93 19.73
N ILE A 678 -8.20 -23.57 19.67
CA ILE A 678 -7.58 -24.06 18.45
C ILE A 678 -7.38 -25.55 18.59
N ARG A 679 -8.03 -26.34 17.72
CA ARG A 679 -7.94 -27.79 17.77
C ARG A 679 -7.83 -28.43 16.40
N ASN A 680 -7.26 -29.64 16.36
CA ASN A 680 -7.05 -30.42 15.12
C ASN A 680 -6.29 -29.61 14.04
N LEU A 681 -5.29 -28.84 14.46
CA LEU A 681 -4.56 -27.89 13.62
C LEU A 681 -3.46 -28.56 12.81
N ALA A 682 -3.55 -28.54 11.49
CA ALA A 682 -2.45 -28.89 10.58
C ALA A 682 -1.80 -27.65 9.95
N GLY A 683 -2.55 -26.55 9.80
CA GLY A 683 -2.10 -25.29 9.19
C GLY A 683 -1.45 -24.32 10.18
N THR A 684 -1.50 -23.02 9.85
CA THR A 684 -0.91 -21.95 10.68
C THR A 684 -1.96 -20.96 11.18
N VAL A 685 -1.92 -20.61 12.46
CA VAL A 685 -2.71 -19.52 13.06
C VAL A 685 -1.76 -18.47 13.61
N GLN A 686 -1.99 -17.20 13.24
CA GLN A 686 -1.19 -16.07 13.70
C GLN A 686 -2.07 -14.96 14.27
N PHE A 687 -1.80 -14.55 15.50
CA PHE A 687 -2.25 -13.28 16.05
C PHE A 687 -1.11 -12.28 15.89
N SER A 688 -1.32 -11.29 15.03
CA SER A 688 -0.30 -10.31 14.63
C SER A 688 -0.29 -9.05 15.50
N GLY A 689 -1.42 -8.72 16.13
CA GLY A 689 -1.55 -7.65 17.12
C GLY A 689 -1.76 -8.20 18.55
N ASN A 690 -2.26 -7.33 19.42
CA ASN A 690 -2.54 -7.68 20.81
C ASN A 690 -3.73 -8.63 20.93
N VAL A 691 -3.67 -9.53 21.90
CA VAL A 691 -4.81 -10.39 22.27
C VAL A 691 -5.18 -10.12 23.71
N THR A 692 -6.41 -9.68 23.93
CA THR A 692 -6.96 -9.48 25.27
C THR A 692 -8.19 -10.36 25.48
N THR A 693 -8.20 -11.10 26.59
CA THR A 693 -9.40 -11.82 27.04
C THR A 693 -9.73 -11.41 28.47
N THR A 694 -10.97 -10.99 28.75
CA THR A 694 -11.43 -10.65 30.11
C THR A 694 -12.41 -11.67 30.66
N ALA A 695 -12.76 -11.52 31.93
CA ALA A 695 -13.45 -12.55 32.71
C ALA A 695 -14.79 -12.96 32.08
N PRO A 696 -15.09 -14.26 32.01
CA PRO A 696 -16.36 -14.77 31.49
C PRO A 696 -17.54 -14.34 32.38
N ALA A 697 -18.72 -14.13 31.78
CA ALA A 697 -19.94 -13.75 32.51
C ALA A 697 -20.60 -14.92 33.27
N GLY A 698 -20.02 -16.13 33.18
CA GLY A 698 -20.54 -17.36 33.81
C GLY A 698 -20.06 -18.67 33.17
N GLY A 699 -19.31 -18.59 32.05
CA GLY A 699 -18.81 -19.74 31.28
C GLY A 699 -17.66 -20.55 31.87
N LEU A 700 -17.44 -21.77 31.36
CA LEU A 700 -16.30 -22.64 31.68
C LEU A 700 -15.34 -22.73 30.49
N GLY A 701 -14.04 -22.77 30.73
CA GLY A 701 -13.03 -22.95 29.67
C GLY A 701 -11.77 -22.10 29.87
N ALA A 702 -10.68 -22.56 29.26
CA ALA A 702 -9.41 -21.84 29.25
C ALA A 702 -9.52 -20.50 28.51
N ALA A 703 -8.73 -19.49 28.88
CA ALA A 703 -8.68 -18.26 28.09
C ALA A 703 -8.07 -18.52 26.70
N ILE A 704 -7.01 -19.33 26.62
CA ILE A 704 -6.46 -19.85 25.36
C ILE A 704 -6.26 -21.36 25.48
N GLY A 705 -6.85 -22.13 24.56
CA GLY A 705 -6.63 -23.56 24.39
C GLY A 705 -6.00 -23.87 23.04
N VAL A 706 -4.97 -24.73 23.04
CA VAL A 706 -4.42 -25.33 21.81
C VAL A 706 -4.33 -26.84 22.01
N SER A 707 -5.11 -27.61 21.26
CA SER A 707 -5.20 -29.06 21.45
C SER A 707 -5.15 -29.87 20.16
N ASN A 708 -4.65 -31.11 20.24
CA ASN A 708 -4.66 -32.07 19.13
C ASN A 708 -4.06 -31.52 17.82
N SER A 709 -3.09 -30.60 17.89
CA SER A 709 -2.40 -30.09 16.70
C SER A 709 -1.60 -31.21 16.05
N LEU A 710 -1.69 -31.32 14.73
CA LEU A 710 -0.89 -32.25 13.94
C LEU A 710 0.55 -31.74 13.81
N ALA A 711 1.46 -32.61 13.35
CA ALA A 711 2.90 -32.33 13.30
C ALA A 711 3.32 -31.08 12.52
N THR A 712 2.46 -30.50 11.67
CA THR A 712 2.72 -29.27 10.92
C THR A 712 2.03 -28.04 11.50
N GLY A 713 1.17 -28.23 12.52
CA GLY A 713 0.39 -27.17 13.13
C GLY A 713 1.27 -26.13 13.82
N ALA A 714 0.99 -24.85 13.56
CA ALA A 714 1.74 -23.75 14.17
C ALA A 714 0.81 -22.63 14.64
N VAL A 715 0.94 -22.23 15.91
CA VAL A 715 0.24 -21.09 16.50
C VAL A 715 1.27 -20.05 16.93
N THR A 716 1.07 -18.78 16.54
CA THR A 716 1.96 -17.67 16.95
C THR A 716 1.17 -16.47 17.45
N PHE A 717 1.46 -16.04 18.66
CA PHE A 717 1.07 -14.75 19.22
C PHE A 717 2.26 -13.81 19.10
N SER A 718 2.14 -12.83 18.19
CA SER A 718 3.27 -11.97 17.79
C SER A 718 3.49 -10.82 18.78
N ASP A 719 2.42 -10.35 19.43
CA ASP A 719 2.45 -9.24 20.38
C ASP A 719 1.91 -9.65 21.76
N VAL A 720 1.62 -8.67 22.63
CA VAL A 720 1.20 -8.90 24.02
C VAL A 720 -0.10 -9.70 24.09
N VAL A 721 -0.09 -10.71 24.95
CA VAL A 721 -1.28 -11.48 25.31
C VAL A 721 -1.63 -11.21 26.77
N SER A 722 -2.83 -10.68 27.01
CA SER A 722 -3.33 -10.34 28.35
C SER A 722 -4.61 -11.10 28.66
N LEU A 723 -4.52 -12.02 29.61
CA LEU A 723 -5.62 -12.90 30.02
C LEU A 723 -6.01 -12.52 31.45
N THR A 724 -7.25 -12.07 31.65
CA THR A 724 -7.75 -11.69 32.98
C THR A 724 -9.03 -12.45 33.31
N GLY A 725 -9.04 -13.14 34.45
CA GLY A 725 -10.19 -13.92 34.91
C GLY A 725 -10.46 -15.11 34.01
N SER A 726 -9.73 -16.21 34.19
CA SER A 726 -10.04 -17.46 33.46
C SER A 726 -10.86 -18.33 34.39
N ASN A 727 -12.04 -18.78 33.98
CA ASN A 727 -12.86 -19.72 34.78
C ASN A 727 -12.32 -21.15 34.76
N GLU A 728 -11.22 -21.39 34.03
CA GLU A 728 -10.32 -22.53 34.16
C GLU A 728 -8.86 -22.06 34.01
N ASN A 729 -8.10 -22.69 33.11
CA ASN A 729 -6.70 -22.37 32.86
C ASN A 729 -6.55 -21.01 32.17
N GLY A 730 -5.46 -20.30 32.45
CA GLY A 730 -5.09 -19.17 31.59
C GLY A 730 -4.76 -19.66 30.19
N VAL A 731 -3.79 -20.57 30.10
CA VAL A 731 -3.38 -21.22 28.85
C VAL A 731 -3.39 -22.75 29.02
N LEU A 732 -3.95 -23.47 28.06
CA LEU A 732 -3.98 -24.93 28.01
C LEU A 732 -3.35 -25.46 26.72
N PHE A 733 -2.35 -26.33 26.83
CA PHE A 733 -1.87 -27.19 25.74
C PHE A 733 -2.14 -28.65 26.05
N SER A 734 -2.78 -29.36 25.11
CA SER A 734 -3.14 -30.77 25.32
C SER A 734 -3.13 -31.61 24.04
N GLY A 735 -2.48 -32.78 24.07
CA GLY A 735 -2.54 -33.75 22.98
C GLY A 735 -1.87 -33.31 21.66
N ASN A 736 -1.07 -32.25 21.66
CA ASN A 736 -0.43 -31.77 20.43
C ASN A 736 0.74 -32.68 20.03
N ALA A 737 0.84 -32.99 18.74
CA ALA A 737 1.83 -33.92 18.21
C ALA A 737 3.24 -33.31 18.13
N ALA A 738 4.26 -34.17 18.19
CA ALA A 738 5.64 -33.79 17.91
C ALA A 738 5.77 -33.15 16.52
N GLY A 739 6.48 -32.03 16.44
CA GLY A 739 6.62 -31.19 15.23
C GLY A 739 5.71 -29.96 15.21
N SER A 740 4.58 -29.99 15.94
CA SER A 740 3.73 -28.81 16.11
C SER A 740 4.40 -27.76 17.01
N SER A 741 3.97 -26.50 16.89
CA SER A 741 4.54 -25.41 17.69
C SER A 741 3.54 -24.36 18.15
N VAL A 742 3.79 -23.83 19.35
CA VAL A 742 3.08 -22.66 19.89
C VAL A 742 4.11 -21.63 20.35
N THR A 743 4.02 -20.40 19.85
CA THR A 743 4.98 -19.34 20.20
C THR A 743 4.28 -18.09 20.71
N PHE A 744 4.69 -17.63 21.89
CA PHE A 744 4.43 -16.29 22.41
C PHE A 744 5.69 -15.47 22.20
N ALA A 745 5.69 -14.63 21.15
CA ALA A 745 6.84 -13.83 20.78
C ALA A 745 7.07 -12.66 21.74
N ASN A 746 5.98 -12.09 22.27
CA ASN A 746 6.01 -11.02 23.28
C ASN A 746 5.49 -11.51 24.65
N SER A 747 5.23 -10.59 25.58
CA SER A 747 4.82 -10.91 26.95
C SER A 747 3.44 -11.61 27.01
N LEU A 748 3.38 -12.68 27.80
CA LEU A 748 2.13 -13.31 28.23
C LEU A 748 1.84 -12.89 29.68
N ILE A 749 0.66 -12.32 29.91
CA ILE A 749 0.19 -11.90 31.23
C ILE A 749 -1.08 -12.68 31.55
N VAL A 750 -1.07 -13.42 32.66
CA VAL A 750 -2.20 -14.19 33.16
C VAL A 750 -2.56 -13.69 34.56
N ASN A 751 -3.74 -13.13 34.70
CA ASN A 751 -4.24 -12.58 35.96
C ASN A 751 -5.48 -13.35 36.41
N SER A 752 -5.46 -13.81 37.66
CA SER A 752 -6.58 -14.49 38.30
C SER A 752 -7.11 -15.72 37.53
N PRO A 753 -6.26 -16.70 37.16
CA PRO A 753 -6.75 -18.00 36.70
C PRO A 753 -7.45 -18.71 37.89
N THR A 754 -8.56 -19.42 37.63
CA THR A 754 -9.26 -20.21 38.67
C THR A 754 -8.64 -21.60 38.85
N THR A 755 -7.92 -22.11 37.85
CA THR A 755 -7.06 -23.29 37.94
C THR A 755 -5.61 -22.90 37.63
N GLU A 756 -4.84 -23.73 36.91
CA GLU A 756 -3.45 -23.44 36.60
C GLU A 756 -3.33 -22.25 35.64
N GLY A 757 -2.36 -21.36 35.89
CA GLY A 757 -2.10 -20.24 34.99
C GLY A 757 -1.71 -20.72 33.58
N ILE A 758 -0.81 -21.70 33.51
CA ILE A 758 -0.46 -22.43 32.29
C ILE A 758 -0.48 -23.92 32.60
N LEU A 759 -1.27 -24.70 31.84
CA LEU A 759 -1.30 -26.16 31.90
C LEU A 759 -0.82 -26.73 30.57
N ILE A 760 0.16 -27.62 30.63
CA ILE A 760 0.66 -28.41 29.51
C ILE A 760 0.48 -29.88 29.91
N THR A 761 -0.37 -30.62 29.22
CA THR A 761 -0.71 -32.00 29.61
C THR A 761 -0.80 -32.94 28.43
N ALA A 762 -0.21 -34.12 28.52
CA ALA A 762 -0.20 -35.09 27.42
C ALA A 762 0.26 -34.48 26.08
N ASP A 763 1.25 -33.59 26.13
CA ASP A 763 1.65 -32.75 25.01
C ASP A 763 3.05 -33.14 24.49
N ALA A 764 3.24 -33.08 23.17
CA ALA A 764 4.52 -33.37 22.51
C ALA A 764 5.00 -32.21 21.62
N SER A 765 4.35 -31.04 21.70
CA SER A 765 4.67 -29.87 20.88
C SER A 765 5.95 -29.15 21.31
N SER A 766 6.39 -28.19 20.51
CA SER A 766 7.38 -27.19 20.93
C SER A 766 6.67 -25.89 21.33
N ALA A 767 6.68 -25.53 22.62
CA ALA A 767 6.17 -24.24 23.08
C ALA A 767 7.30 -23.28 23.47
N ALA A 768 7.22 -22.02 23.04
CA ALA A 768 8.22 -21.00 23.34
C ALA A 768 7.59 -19.68 23.82
N PHE A 769 8.00 -19.21 24.99
CA PHE A 769 7.64 -17.92 25.58
C PHE A 769 8.89 -17.02 25.58
N ARG A 770 8.98 -16.10 24.60
CA ARG A 770 10.26 -15.45 24.24
C ARG A 770 10.60 -14.19 25.04
N SER A 771 9.60 -13.36 25.36
CA SER A 771 9.82 -12.06 26.03
C SER A 771 9.63 -12.14 27.55
N GLY A 772 8.53 -12.73 28.01
CA GLY A 772 8.28 -12.99 29.44
C GLY A 772 6.90 -13.56 29.71
N VAL A 773 6.76 -14.17 30.89
CA VAL A 773 5.51 -14.70 31.43
C VAL A 773 5.26 -14.09 32.80
N ALA A 774 4.10 -13.51 33.02
CA ALA A 774 3.68 -13.00 34.33
C ALA A 774 2.36 -13.67 34.74
N ILE A 775 2.37 -14.40 35.85
CA ILE A 775 1.19 -15.05 36.42
C ILE A 775 0.93 -14.43 37.78
N ASN A 776 -0.22 -13.76 37.93
CA ASN A 776 -0.60 -13.06 39.15
C ASN A 776 -1.93 -13.60 39.69
N GLN A 777 -2.14 -13.45 41.00
CA GLN A 777 -3.40 -13.80 41.66
C GLN A 777 -3.89 -15.23 41.36
N ARG A 778 -2.95 -16.19 41.25
CA ARG A 778 -3.29 -17.59 41.01
C ARG A 778 -4.08 -18.20 42.17
N THR A 779 -4.97 -19.14 41.88
CA THR A 779 -5.70 -19.94 42.87
C THR A 779 -5.20 -21.39 42.95
N ALA A 780 -4.41 -21.85 41.96
CA ALA A 780 -3.77 -23.17 41.91
C ALA A 780 -2.30 -23.04 41.45
N GLN A 781 -1.76 -24.05 40.74
CA GLN A 781 -0.40 -24.02 40.19
C GLN A 781 -0.20 -22.82 39.25
N GLY A 782 0.98 -22.23 39.25
CA GLY A 782 1.29 -21.17 38.28
C GLY A 782 1.49 -21.79 36.91
N ILE A 783 2.46 -22.68 36.80
CA ILE A 783 2.75 -23.47 35.61
C ILE A 783 2.70 -24.95 36.00
N SER A 784 1.95 -25.76 35.27
CA SER A 784 1.92 -27.22 35.42
C SER A 784 2.23 -27.91 34.10
N ILE A 785 3.16 -28.87 34.12
CA ILE A 785 3.56 -29.69 32.97
C ILE A 785 3.43 -31.15 33.38
N GLN A 786 2.56 -31.90 32.70
CA GLN A 786 2.21 -33.27 33.10
C GLN A 786 2.20 -34.22 31.90
N ASN A 787 2.69 -35.44 32.08
CA ASN A 787 2.60 -36.51 31.07
C ASN A 787 3.09 -36.09 29.67
N SER A 788 4.07 -35.20 29.59
CA SER A 788 4.44 -34.51 28.35
C SER A 788 5.85 -34.89 27.88
N THR A 789 6.09 -34.82 26.57
CA THR A 789 7.33 -35.24 25.91
C THR A 789 7.93 -34.15 25.00
N GLY A 790 7.27 -32.99 24.93
CA GLY A 790 7.65 -31.87 24.07
C GLY A 790 8.86 -31.07 24.55
N ASN A 791 9.05 -29.90 23.93
CA ASN A 791 10.08 -28.93 24.32
C ASN A 791 9.42 -27.62 24.75
N TYR A 792 9.60 -27.22 26.00
CA TYR A 792 8.93 -26.06 26.60
C TYR A 792 9.95 -25.03 27.08
N GLY A 793 10.08 -23.94 26.33
CA GLY A 793 11.05 -22.88 26.60
C GLY A 793 10.40 -21.62 27.13
N PHE A 794 10.63 -21.30 28.40
CA PHE A 794 10.36 -20.02 29.03
C PHE A 794 11.62 -19.15 28.96
N ILE A 795 11.90 -18.65 27.76
CA ILE A 795 13.15 -17.95 27.38
C ILE A 795 13.17 -16.52 27.94
N GLY A 796 12.00 -15.90 28.07
CA GLY A 796 11.83 -14.65 28.80
C GLY A 796 11.75 -14.84 30.31
N ASN A 797 11.74 -13.73 31.06
CA ASN A 797 11.56 -13.78 32.51
C ASN A 797 10.19 -14.33 32.87
N THR A 798 10.16 -15.33 33.75
CA THR A 798 8.93 -15.91 34.30
C THR A 798 8.74 -15.42 35.73
N THR A 799 7.66 -14.69 35.98
CA THR A 799 7.27 -14.22 37.31
C THR A 799 5.96 -14.85 37.72
N ILE A 800 5.93 -15.52 38.88
CA ILE A 800 4.72 -16.13 39.43
C ILE A 800 4.49 -15.56 40.83
N ALA A 801 3.44 -14.76 40.98
CA ALA A 801 3.08 -14.09 42.22
C ALA A 801 1.83 -14.73 42.84
N ASN A 802 1.97 -15.26 44.04
CA ASN A 802 0.89 -15.94 44.77
C ASN A 802 0.18 -15.01 45.77
N THR A 803 -0.37 -13.91 45.28
CA THR A 803 -1.03 -12.91 46.15
C THR A 803 -2.34 -13.39 46.77
N LEU A 804 -2.94 -14.47 46.25
CA LEU A 804 -4.14 -15.10 46.81
C LEU A 804 -3.83 -16.29 47.75
N LEU A 805 -2.54 -16.51 48.07
CA LEU A 805 -2.11 -17.55 49.03
C LEU A 805 -2.56 -18.97 48.64
N ALA A 806 -2.57 -19.31 47.35
CA ALA A 806 -2.88 -20.65 46.87
C ALA A 806 -1.89 -21.68 47.44
N ALA A 807 -2.41 -22.76 48.03
CA ALA A 807 -1.65 -23.87 48.62
C ALA A 807 -1.31 -24.93 47.56
N SER A 808 -0.55 -24.53 46.55
CA SER A 808 -0.12 -25.39 45.43
C SER A 808 1.25 -24.94 44.91
N PRO A 809 2.05 -25.83 44.29
CA PRO A 809 3.37 -25.46 43.77
C PRO A 809 3.29 -24.30 42.77
N ALA A 810 4.26 -23.37 42.77
CA ALA A 810 4.33 -22.30 41.76
C ALA A 810 4.66 -22.86 40.36
N ILE A 811 5.60 -23.80 40.30
CA ILE A 811 5.91 -24.61 39.12
C ILE A 811 5.77 -26.07 39.52
N ASP A 812 5.05 -26.85 38.70
CA ASP A 812 4.79 -28.26 38.92
C ASP A 812 5.09 -29.05 37.65
N ILE A 813 6.06 -29.97 37.68
CA ILE A 813 6.43 -30.78 36.52
C ILE A 813 6.42 -32.24 36.95
N GLN A 814 5.51 -33.03 36.36
CA GLN A 814 5.31 -34.41 36.77
C GLN A 814 5.20 -35.38 35.60
N ASN A 815 5.70 -36.60 35.81
CA ASN A 815 5.54 -37.74 34.90
C ASN A 815 5.90 -37.40 33.45
N SER A 816 6.89 -36.52 33.23
CA SER A 816 7.18 -35.95 31.91
C SER A 816 8.59 -36.32 31.44
N GLU A 817 8.70 -36.62 30.15
CA GLU A 817 9.98 -36.81 29.45
C GLU A 817 10.37 -35.58 28.62
N ALA A 818 9.75 -34.44 28.92
CA ALA A 818 9.91 -33.18 28.21
C ALA A 818 11.21 -32.45 28.59
N ASN A 819 11.76 -31.72 27.61
CA ASN A 819 12.78 -30.71 27.91
C ASN A 819 12.10 -29.41 28.34
N VAL A 820 12.43 -28.93 29.53
CA VAL A 820 11.87 -27.67 30.07
C VAL A 820 13.00 -26.73 30.40
N THR A 821 12.94 -25.49 29.91
CA THR A 821 13.97 -24.48 30.16
C THR A 821 13.34 -23.17 30.61
N PHE A 822 13.80 -22.65 31.74
CA PHE A 822 13.49 -21.31 32.23
C PHE A 822 14.75 -20.45 32.19
N ALA A 823 14.71 -19.28 31.55
CA ALA A 823 15.80 -18.33 31.61
C ALA A 823 15.91 -17.70 33.00
N THR A 824 14.81 -17.20 33.55
CA THR A 824 14.75 -16.79 34.96
C THR A 824 13.36 -17.06 35.48
N ALA A 825 13.25 -17.79 36.57
CA ALA A 825 12.00 -18.02 37.28
C ALA A 825 12.04 -17.29 38.62
N THR A 826 11.10 -16.37 38.85
CA THR A 826 10.93 -15.64 40.11
C THR A 826 9.57 -15.96 40.71
N LEU A 827 9.57 -16.70 41.82
CA LEU A 827 8.39 -17.26 42.46
C LEU A 827 8.21 -16.58 43.83
N GLN A 828 7.14 -15.81 43.99
CA GLN A 828 6.89 -15.03 45.20
C GLN A 828 5.70 -15.57 45.99
N ASN A 829 5.87 -15.64 47.31
CA ASN A 829 4.87 -16.11 48.28
C ASN A 829 4.34 -17.51 47.94
N ALA A 830 5.19 -18.39 47.42
CA ALA A 830 4.78 -19.73 47.05
C ALA A 830 4.43 -20.54 48.32
N ILE A 831 3.26 -21.19 48.36
CA ILE A 831 2.80 -21.92 49.55
C ILE A 831 2.63 -23.39 49.18
N GLY A 832 3.34 -24.25 49.90
CA GLY A 832 3.25 -25.71 49.74
C GLY A 832 2.51 -26.34 50.91
N VAL A 833 2.08 -27.58 50.70
CA VAL A 833 1.63 -28.46 51.78
C VAL A 833 2.77 -29.42 52.14
N PRO A 834 2.81 -29.96 53.37
CA PRO A 834 3.83 -30.93 53.76
C PRO A 834 3.89 -32.11 52.77
N GLY A 835 5.10 -32.46 52.32
CA GLY A 835 5.34 -33.52 51.34
C GLY A 835 5.28 -33.09 49.87
N THR A 836 5.04 -31.81 49.56
CA THR A 836 5.12 -31.27 48.19
C THR A 836 5.93 -29.98 48.14
N GLY A 837 6.62 -29.73 47.02
CA GLY A 837 7.27 -28.44 46.75
C GLY A 837 6.30 -27.26 46.74
N ALA A 838 6.64 -26.18 47.45
CA ALA A 838 5.92 -24.92 47.43
C ALA A 838 6.29 -24.06 46.22
N GLY A 839 7.59 -23.90 45.97
CA GLY A 839 8.11 -23.16 44.82
C GLY A 839 8.08 -24.01 43.56
N VAL A 840 9.00 -24.95 43.47
CA VAL A 840 9.12 -25.90 42.36
C VAL A 840 8.91 -27.32 42.87
N HIS A 841 8.00 -28.06 42.23
CA HIS A 841 7.72 -29.47 42.48
C HIS A 841 8.07 -30.28 41.23
N LEU A 842 9.04 -31.19 41.33
CA LEU A 842 9.48 -32.06 40.24
C LEU A 842 9.32 -33.53 40.64
N GLN A 843 8.48 -34.30 39.95
CA GLN A 843 8.27 -35.70 40.30
C GLN A 843 8.20 -36.63 39.08
N ASN A 844 8.90 -37.76 39.13
CA ASN A 844 8.87 -38.81 38.11
C ASN A 844 9.20 -38.30 36.69
N ASN A 845 10.08 -37.31 36.55
CA ASN A 845 10.50 -36.83 35.24
C ASN A 845 11.69 -37.66 34.75
N ILE A 846 11.37 -38.88 34.36
CA ILE A 846 12.34 -39.91 33.99
C ILE A 846 12.50 -39.93 32.48
N ALA A 847 13.73 -39.83 31.98
CA ALA A 847 13.98 -39.87 30.57
C ALA A 847 13.73 -41.27 30.01
N GLY A 848 12.95 -41.36 28.93
CA GLY A 848 12.80 -42.59 28.17
C GLY A 848 14.03 -42.90 27.32
N ALA A 849 13.87 -43.80 26.34
CA ALA A 849 14.96 -44.31 25.49
C ALA A 849 15.76 -43.22 24.73
N ASN A 850 15.21 -42.02 24.60
CA ASN A 850 15.81 -40.89 23.87
C ASN A 850 16.51 -39.85 24.76
N ASN A 851 16.58 -40.07 26.09
CA ASN A 851 17.26 -39.20 27.06
C ASN A 851 16.80 -37.72 27.08
N THR A 852 15.49 -37.44 26.95
CA THR A 852 14.93 -36.08 26.73
C THR A 852 14.35 -35.38 27.97
N ALA A 853 14.50 -35.92 29.19
CA ALA A 853 13.93 -35.30 30.41
C ALA A 853 14.92 -34.35 31.10
N LEU A 854 15.30 -33.26 30.43
CA LEU A 854 16.16 -32.21 31.01
C LEU A 854 15.33 -31.01 31.49
N ILE A 855 15.43 -30.70 32.78
CA ILE A 855 14.81 -29.51 33.37
C ILE A 855 15.92 -28.52 33.73
N THR A 856 15.86 -27.32 33.17
CA THR A 856 16.89 -26.28 33.34
C THR A 856 16.30 -24.97 33.85
N PHE A 857 16.93 -24.39 34.86
CA PHE A 857 16.72 -23.01 35.29
C PHE A 857 18.05 -22.25 35.20
N ASN A 858 18.18 -21.25 34.31
CA ASN A 858 19.40 -20.44 34.32
C ASN A 858 19.48 -19.57 35.57
N ALA A 859 18.34 -19.11 36.11
CA ALA A 859 18.22 -18.56 37.45
C ALA A 859 16.88 -18.96 38.09
N LEU A 860 16.91 -19.40 39.35
CA LEU A 860 15.72 -19.75 40.13
C LEU A 860 15.67 -18.96 41.44
N ASN A 861 14.73 -18.02 41.54
CA ASN A 861 14.50 -17.21 42.73
C ASN A 861 13.17 -17.58 43.37
N VAL A 862 13.17 -18.03 44.62
CA VAL A 862 11.97 -18.53 45.30
C VAL A 862 11.87 -17.98 46.72
N VAL A 863 10.71 -17.42 47.04
CA VAL A 863 10.28 -17.14 48.41
C VAL A 863 9.07 -18.00 48.70
N SER A 864 9.21 -18.96 49.62
CA SER A 864 8.17 -19.94 49.94
C SER A 864 7.89 -20.12 51.43
N SER A 865 6.71 -20.65 51.75
CA SER A 865 6.32 -21.07 53.10
C SER A 865 5.55 -22.39 53.11
N GLY A 866 5.65 -23.14 54.21
CA GLY A 866 4.86 -24.37 54.45
C GLY A 866 5.28 -25.62 53.65
N GLY A 867 6.13 -25.46 52.61
CA GLY A 867 6.72 -26.56 51.84
C GLY A 867 8.06 -26.14 51.20
N PRO A 868 8.84 -27.09 50.62
CA PRO A 868 10.16 -26.79 50.10
C PRO A 868 10.18 -25.76 48.96
N SER A 869 11.20 -24.91 48.90
CA SER A 869 11.37 -24.00 47.75
C SER A 869 11.65 -24.78 46.47
N LEU A 870 12.47 -25.83 46.56
CA LEU A 870 12.75 -26.80 45.50
C LEU A 870 12.55 -28.21 46.04
N PHE A 871 11.61 -28.94 45.44
CA PHE A 871 11.36 -30.36 45.70
C PHE A 871 11.58 -31.18 44.44
N GLY A 872 12.25 -32.32 44.57
CA GLY A 872 12.52 -33.25 43.48
C GLY A 872 12.49 -34.69 43.94
N LEU A 873 11.70 -35.54 43.30
CA LEU A 873 11.68 -36.99 43.49
C LEU A 873 11.71 -37.72 42.14
N ASP A 874 12.64 -38.63 41.95
CA ASP A 874 12.73 -39.50 40.76
C ASP A 874 12.83 -38.70 39.44
N ASN A 875 13.84 -37.84 39.31
CA ASN A 875 14.08 -37.02 38.11
C ASN A 875 15.42 -37.35 37.46
N THR A 876 15.47 -37.42 36.13
CA THR A 876 16.73 -37.82 35.45
C THR A 876 17.78 -36.72 35.54
N ASN A 877 17.46 -35.51 35.06
CA ASN A 877 18.43 -34.41 35.01
C ASN A 877 17.78 -33.08 35.41
N LEU A 878 18.33 -32.44 36.44
CA LEU A 878 18.01 -31.08 36.88
C LEU A 878 19.26 -30.22 36.83
N VAL A 879 19.19 -29.10 36.10
CA VAL A 879 20.26 -28.10 36.01
C VAL A 879 19.75 -26.76 36.54
N ILE A 880 20.50 -26.16 37.46
CA ILE A 880 20.24 -24.81 37.96
C ILE A 880 21.57 -24.06 37.99
N ASN A 881 21.67 -22.94 37.28
CA ASN A 881 22.95 -22.22 37.15
C ASN A 881 23.13 -21.09 38.18
N ASP A 882 22.03 -20.53 38.68
CA ASP A 882 22.05 -19.42 39.63
C ASP A 882 20.71 -19.29 40.39
N GLY A 883 20.68 -18.42 41.40
CA GLY A 883 19.45 -17.96 42.04
C GLY A 883 19.47 -18.00 43.56
N THR A 884 18.33 -17.64 44.16
CA THR A 884 18.17 -17.49 45.61
C THR A 884 16.95 -18.24 46.11
N LEU A 885 17.11 -19.02 47.18
CA LEU A 885 16.01 -19.74 47.82
C LEU A 885 15.81 -19.27 49.26
N LEU A 886 14.57 -18.96 49.61
CA LEU A 886 14.14 -18.68 50.98
C LEU A 886 12.86 -19.46 51.29
N SER A 887 12.97 -20.41 52.22
CA SER A 887 11.84 -21.19 52.73
C SER A 887 11.61 -20.94 54.21
N THR A 888 10.34 -20.74 54.61
CA THR A 888 9.93 -20.62 56.02
C THR A 888 9.01 -21.77 56.42
N GLY A 889 9.34 -22.47 57.51
CA GLY A 889 8.57 -23.60 58.03
C GLY A 889 8.76 -24.92 57.28
N ALA A 890 9.73 -24.99 56.37
CA ALA A 890 10.07 -26.18 55.58
C ALA A 890 11.53 -26.15 55.11
N ALA A 891 12.00 -27.23 54.47
CA ALA A 891 13.30 -27.25 53.81
C ALA A 891 13.40 -26.17 52.71
N ALA A 892 14.59 -25.70 52.37
CA ALA A 892 14.78 -24.92 51.16
C ALA A 892 14.91 -25.83 49.93
N VAL A 893 15.62 -26.95 50.09
CA VAL A 893 15.87 -27.94 49.04
C VAL A 893 15.63 -29.35 49.60
N ASP A 894 14.84 -30.15 48.88
CA ASP A 894 14.66 -31.58 49.14
C ASP A 894 14.68 -32.33 47.80
N LEU A 895 15.80 -33.02 47.52
CA LEU A 895 16.02 -33.74 46.26
C LEU A 895 16.34 -35.20 46.57
N GLU A 896 15.53 -36.10 46.04
CA GLU A 896 15.65 -37.54 46.17
C GLU A 896 15.65 -38.21 44.80
N ASN A 897 16.54 -39.19 44.58
CA ASN A 897 16.68 -39.93 43.32
C ASN A 897 16.67 -38.99 42.10
N THR A 898 17.39 -37.87 42.20
CA THR A 898 17.43 -36.84 41.17
C THR A 898 18.87 -36.57 40.74
N GLY A 899 19.18 -36.64 39.44
CA GLY A 899 20.48 -36.22 38.91
C GLY A 899 20.61 -34.69 38.89
N ILE A 900 21.63 -34.13 39.55
CA ILE A 900 21.72 -32.68 39.83
C ILE A 900 23.00 -32.03 39.34
N ASP A 901 22.88 -30.88 38.69
CA ASP A 901 23.97 -29.91 38.52
C ASP A 901 23.42 -28.53 38.86
N VAL A 902 23.51 -28.22 40.15
CA VAL A 902 22.78 -27.14 40.81
C VAL A 902 23.77 -26.19 41.46
N GLN A 903 23.64 -24.91 41.12
CA GLN A 903 24.36 -23.80 41.69
C GLN A 903 23.36 -22.72 42.14
N PHE A 904 23.55 -22.22 43.36
CA PHE A 904 22.78 -21.11 43.92
C PHE A 904 23.72 -20.04 44.50
N GLU A 905 23.26 -18.80 44.47
CA GLU A 905 23.89 -17.68 45.19
C GLU A 905 23.62 -17.83 46.70
N SER A 906 22.37 -18.11 47.09
CA SER A 906 22.00 -18.31 48.49
C SER A 906 20.87 -19.32 48.68
N VAL A 907 20.95 -20.08 49.77
CA VAL A 907 19.93 -21.05 50.18
C VAL A 907 19.62 -20.85 51.66
N SER A 908 18.38 -20.46 51.97
CA SER A 908 17.93 -20.18 53.33
C SER A 908 16.69 -21.00 53.70
N ALA A 909 16.75 -21.68 54.84
CA ALA A 909 15.65 -22.45 55.41
C ALA A 909 15.48 -22.05 56.89
N LEU A 910 14.32 -21.51 57.23
CA LEU A 910 14.00 -20.99 58.56
C LEU A 910 12.91 -21.83 59.22
N GLY A 911 13.24 -22.54 60.30
CA GLY A 911 12.28 -23.29 61.11
C GLY A 911 11.71 -24.54 60.43
N SER A 912 12.52 -25.25 59.64
CA SER A 912 12.10 -26.52 59.03
C SER A 912 11.84 -27.61 60.09
N PRO A 913 10.75 -28.40 59.99
CA PRO A 913 10.49 -29.49 60.95
C PRO A 913 11.56 -30.59 60.88
N ASP A 914 12.17 -30.79 59.72
CA ASP A 914 13.09 -31.90 59.47
C ASP A 914 14.48 -31.38 59.08
N TYR A 915 14.64 -30.97 57.81
CA TYR A 915 15.94 -30.62 57.22
C TYR A 915 15.94 -29.23 56.60
N GLY A 916 17.08 -28.54 56.61
CA GLY A 916 17.24 -27.30 55.83
C GLY A 916 17.49 -27.58 54.34
N ILE A 917 18.43 -28.48 54.07
CA ILE A 917 18.76 -29.04 52.75
C ILE A 917 18.80 -30.56 52.87
N ARG A 918 18.12 -31.29 51.99
CA ARG A 918 18.15 -32.76 51.91
C ARG A 918 18.50 -33.20 50.50
N LEU A 919 19.54 -34.03 50.37
CA LEU A 919 20.00 -34.65 49.13
C LEU A 919 20.13 -36.16 49.35
N VAL A 920 19.32 -36.97 48.67
CA VAL A 920 19.28 -38.43 48.81
C VAL A 920 19.39 -39.09 47.44
N ASN A 921 20.39 -39.96 47.25
CA ASN A 921 20.69 -40.64 45.99
C ASN A 921 20.71 -39.65 44.82
N THR A 922 21.53 -38.59 44.89
CA THR A 922 21.58 -37.55 43.84
C THR A 922 22.79 -37.70 42.90
N ASN A 923 23.59 -38.76 43.08
CA ASN A 923 24.90 -38.94 42.44
C ASN A 923 24.96 -39.97 41.29
N PHE A 924 23.82 -40.33 40.68
CA PHE A 924 23.71 -41.50 39.79
C PHE A 924 23.69 -41.19 38.27
N THR A 925 23.64 -39.91 37.85
CA THR A 925 23.79 -39.51 36.43
C THR A 925 25.15 -38.84 36.16
N GLY A 926 25.37 -38.27 34.97
CA GLY A 926 26.54 -37.42 34.70
C GLY A 926 26.55 -36.09 35.49
N PHE A 927 25.43 -35.75 36.15
CA PHE A 927 25.23 -34.55 36.94
C PHE A 927 25.31 -34.92 38.44
N LYS A 928 26.25 -34.33 39.19
CA LYS A 928 26.55 -34.70 40.60
C LYS A 928 26.96 -33.51 41.47
N THR A 929 26.53 -32.30 41.11
CA THR A 929 27.04 -31.06 41.68
C THR A 929 25.94 -30.30 42.39
N PHE A 930 26.21 -29.91 43.64
CA PHE A 930 25.40 -28.96 44.40
C PHE A 930 26.32 -27.92 45.02
N THR A 931 26.20 -26.66 44.61
CA THR A 931 27.09 -25.58 45.02
C THR A 931 26.30 -24.38 45.51
N VAL A 932 26.73 -23.79 46.63
CA VAL A 932 26.25 -22.49 47.10
C VAL A 932 27.45 -21.56 47.21
N THR A 933 27.49 -20.52 46.37
CA THR A 933 28.71 -19.71 46.19
C THR A 933 28.73 -18.45 47.06
N GLY A 934 27.57 -17.94 47.50
CA GLY A 934 27.43 -16.61 48.10
C GLY A 934 27.47 -15.50 47.03
N ASP A 935 27.02 -14.29 47.40
CA ASP A 935 27.10 -13.09 46.56
C ASP A 935 28.56 -12.82 46.17
N LEU A 936 28.87 -12.97 44.88
CA LEU A 936 30.21 -12.75 44.31
C LEU A 936 30.45 -11.28 43.92
N VAL A 937 29.43 -10.41 44.02
CA VAL A 937 29.49 -8.98 43.64
C VAL A 937 30.05 -8.12 44.78
N GLN A 938 29.91 -8.55 46.04
CA GLN A 938 30.46 -7.86 47.22
C GLN A 938 31.86 -8.41 47.58
N ALA A 939 32.82 -7.51 47.90
CA ALA A 939 34.20 -7.88 48.28
C ALA A 939 34.34 -8.54 49.67
N THR A 940 33.22 -8.90 50.31
CA THR A 940 33.12 -9.64 51.57
C THR A 940 32.42 -10.95 51.29
N PHE A 941 32.86 -12.06 51.91
CA PHE A 941 32.19 -13.37 51.80
C PHE A 941 30.67 -13.21 51.95
N GLY A 942 29.92 -13.39 50.85
CA GLY A 942 28.46 -13.43 50.88
C GLY A 942 27.99 -14.53 51.82
N SER A 943 26.81 -14.38 52.45
CA SER A 943 26.38 -15.30 53.52
C SER A 943 26.05 -16.71 53.04
N GLY A 944 25.87 -16.94 51.73
CA GLY A 944 25.38 -18.21 51.17
C GLY A 944 23.95 -18.56 51.63
N GLY A 945 23.28 -17.68 52.37
CA GLY A 945 22.00 -17.92 53.01
C GLY A 945 22.10 -18.31 54.49
N THR A 946 21.01 -18.80 55.06
CA THR A 946 20.93 -19.18 56.48
C THR A 946 20.06 -20.41 56.68
N ILE A 947 20.63 -21.47 57.27
CA ILE A 947 19.88 -22.63 57.73
C ILE A 947 19.74 -22.55 59.24
N GLN A 948 18.51 -22.34 59.73
CA GLN A 948 18.26 -22.11 61.15
C GLN A 948 17.01 -22.83 61.63
N GLY A 949 17.12 -23.51 62.78
CA GLY A 949 15.97 -24.10 63.47
C GLY A 949 15.41 -25.37 62.83
N SER A 950 16.23 -26.12 62.08
CA SER A 950 15.87 -27.44 61.55
C SER A 950 15.74 -28.49 62.66
N GLY A 951 14.66 -29.28 62.67
CA GLY A 951 14.36 -30.22 63.76
C GLY A 951 15.23 -31.49 63.79
N ILE A 952 15.70 -31.98 62.64
CA ILE A 952 16.57 -33.17 62.54
C ILE A 952 18.01 -32.78 62.20
N SER A 953 18.24 -32.06 61.10
CA SER A 953 19.59 -31.65 60.67
C SER A 953 19.56 -30.43 59.75
N GLY A 954 20.60 -29.59 59.79
CA GLY A 954 20.69 -28.46 58.86
C GLY A 954 20.84 -28.91 57.40
N VAL A 955 21.76 -29.85 57.16
CA VAL A 955 21.99 -30.47 55.84
C VAL A 955 22.02 -31.99 56.03
N GLN A 956 21.26 -32.72 55.22
CA GLN A 956 21.30 -34.19 55.14
C GLN A 956 21.75 -34.62 53.74
N MET A 957 22.74 -35.51 53.69
CA MET A 957 23.30 -36.08 52.46
C MET A 957 23.40 -37.60 52.60
N GLU A 958 22.76 -38.35 51.71
CA GLU A 958 22.83 -39.81 51.62
C GLU A 958 23.04 -40.20 50.16
N ASN A 959 24.17 -40.84 49.83
CA ASN A 959 24.55 -41.10 48.42
C ASN A 959 24.40 -39.84 47.53
N ALA A 960 24.83 -38.69 48.06
CA ALA A 960 24.79 -37.40 47.38
C ALA A 960 26.15 -37.06 46.74
#